data_AF-A0A7X1VNX3-F1
#
_entry.id   AF-A0A7X1VNX3-F1
#
_cell.length_a   1.000
_cell.length_b   1.000
_cell.length_c   1.000
_cell.angle_alpha   90.00
_cell.angle_beta   90.00
_cell.angle_gamma   90.00
#
_symmetry.space_group_name_H-M   'P 1'
#
loop_
_entity.id
_entity.type
_entity.pdbx_description
1 polymer ?
#
loop_
_entity_poly.entity_id
_entity_poly.type
_entity_poly.pdbx_seq_one_letter_code
_entity_poly.pdbx_strand_id
1 'polypeptide(L)'
;MAIPLKTAVNGDFMNGIAAENSGMELFHLKTFHGTSLFFCSEERILKHSLEKQPSYIDVVLVPFPEDPGFFLIAPVNLGEDVEQTHPEENNVFKDRFFVFTTGFHHDDTVSLLSLNGKKFFSADPFGNVAFNRDESQEWEVFSLYPSHAAVSDKTSRLFTEICSVFSTRNTPEQSLHAISRSHQNMRAELLNLFCHTLNADQRKQFSKIFTDAFLNLPDDNYFSISEIINHIPYKDWIHRALLELSHWNIRRTSRSFRNVPGEFDFLGYGHIRDRGNGIYWGAVLLGVVREAIRSRKDIALLATARDEGIYLLEWIAHHRVIGIKDFFIYTNDNTDGSDVLLKALSENKEITWIDNTGNHAPGINMQFKAYNHALTTLSEILDYRWCAVVDIDEAILPSKNVGNSIAPVIAARDAQGVDCFSLSWRVYYPNGHLTWENELSAERFVEGEKHPLVKSIFRTGLFNYSYAHHPECSYTNRKYTTVDGNYYPQSTTFSDDLNFSQKPTQWAYVCHYHLRSFEEYVWKFSRGENDGHGVVKNKHFRYNSPAIFNLFTQTFDVRGTSQSARLTEKVRAEIRRLASLPGVMDAMQNIAFRYSTASATFVEESLQSILADNRVDPDTKQAWQNLCLSWRKERAGNR
;
A
#
# COMPACT_ATOMS: atom_id res chain seq x y z
N MET A 1 -14.29 28.28 23.44
CA MET A 1 -14.55 28.95 22.14
C MET A 1 -13.69 28.22 21.10
N ALA A 2 -14.27 27.61 20.06
CA ALA A 2 -13.49 26.82 19.10
C ALA A 2 -12.63 27.74 18.23
N ILE A 3 -11.33 27.44 18.08
CA ILE A 3 -10.39 28.22 17.27
C ILE A 3 -10.09 27.44 15.97
N PRO A 4 -10.52 27.93 14.80
CA PRO A 4 -10.24 27.26 13.53
C PRO A 4 -8.76 27.38 13.12
N LEU A 5 -8.28 26.40 12.34
CA LEU A 5 -6.89 26.29 11.84
C LEU A 5 -6.31 27.52 11.09
N LYS A 6 -7.13 28.52 10.75
CA LYS A 6 -6.75 29.68 9.92
C LYS A 6 -6.16 30.87 10.69
N THR A 7 -6.16 30.84 12.03
CA THR A 7 -5.64 31.93 12.87
C THR A 7 -4.35 31.51 13.57
N ALA A 8 -3.25 31.39 12.83
CA ALA A 8 -1.92 31.26 13.42
C ALA A 8 -1.33 32.68 13.63
N VAL A 9 -1.06 33.06 14.88
CA VAL A 9 -0.47 34.35 15.27
C VAL A 9 0.93 34.12 15.84
N ASN A 10 1.80 35.11 15.57
CA ASN A 10 3.23 35.28 15.82
C ASN A 10 3.85 34.64 17.09
N GLY A 11 5.07 34.11 16.91
CA GLY A 11 5.92 33.48 17.92
C GLY A 11 6.77 34.43 18.78
N ASP A 12 6.18 35.49 19.33
CA ASP A 12 6.94 36.50 20.09
C ASP A 12 7.36 36.06 21.51
N PHE A 13 6.73 35.05 22.13
CA PHE A 13 7.09 34.57 23.48
C PHE A 13 8.38 33.74 23.51
N MET A 14 8.60 32.89 22.50
CA MET A 14 9.77 31.99 22.46
C MET A 14 11.07 32.72 22.08
N ASN A 15 10.98 33.87 21.41
CA ASN A 15 12.14 34.75 21.20
C ASN A 15 12.68 35.31 22.53
N GLY A 16 11.83 35.46 23.56
CA GLY A 16 12.26 35.86 24.90
C GLY A 16 12.93 34.72 25.67
N ILE A 17 12.38 33.50 25.56
CA ILE A 17 12.91 32.30 26.24
C ILE A 17 14.25 31.85 25.64
N ALA A 18 14.41 31.90 24.32
CA ALA A 18 15.66 31.51 23.66
C ALA A 18 16.80 32.55 23.80
N ALA A 19 16.49 33.80 24.17
CA ALA A 19 17.47 34.89 24.20
C ALA A 19 18.21 35.03 25.55
N GLU A 20 17.68 34.49 26.65
CA GLU A 20 18.26 34.70 27.99
C GLU A 20 19.11 33.53 28.53
N ASN A 21 19.02 32.32 27.97
CA ASN A 21 19.73 31.15 28.48
C ASN A 21 20.54 30.42 27.39
N SER A 22 21.85 30.22 27.62
CA SER A 22 22.74 29.46 26.74
C SER A 22 22.55 27.94 26.80
N GLY A 23 21.41 27.46 27.31
CA GLY A 23 21.08 26.05 27.52
C GLY A 23 19.67 25.74 27.02
N MET A 24 19.44 24.50 26.60
CA MET A 24 18.13 24.02 26.14
C MET A 24 17.14 24.00 27.31
N GLU A 25 16.14 24.89 27.29
CA GLU A 25 15.05 24.88 28.27
C GLU A 25 14.08 23.73 28.00
N LEU A 26 13.67 23.04 29.06
CA LEU A 26 12.80 21.88 29.02
C LEU A 26 11.51 22.18 29.76
N PHE A 27 10.37 21.72 29.24
CA PHE A 27 9.06 21.96 29.84
C PHE A 27 8.31 20.65 30.09
N HIS A 28 7.53 20.58 31.17
CA HIS A 28 6.45 19.60 31.29
C HIS A 28 5.17 20.15 30.69
N LEU A 29 4.37 19.26 30.11
CA LEU A 29 3.02 19.57 29.64
C LEU A 29 2.01 19.16 30.69
N LYS A 30 1.18 20.11 31.09
CA LYS A 30 -0.01 19.86 31.89
C LYS A 30 -1.24 19.94 30.99
N THR A 31 -2.08 18.93 31.05
CA THR A 31 -3.33 18.92 30.30
C THR A 31 -4.34 19.89 30.94
N PHE A 32 -5.39 20.22 30.19
CA PHE A 32 -6.54 20.97 30.69
C PHE A 32 -7.16 20.38 31.97
N HIS A 33 -7.10 19.05 32.14
CA HIS A 33 -7.61 18.36 33.34
C HIS A 33 -6.69 18.51 34.57
N GLY A 34 -5.61 19.29 34.46
CA GLY A 34 -4.66 19.53 35.53
C GLY A 34 -3.70 18.36 35.79
N THR A 35 -3.62 17.40 34.87
CA THR A 35 -2.76 16.21 34.96
C THR A 35 -1.46 16.39 34.16
N SER A 36 -0.40 15.68 34.54
CA SER A 36 0.87 15.70 33.83
C SER A 36 0.93 14.60 32.76
N LEU A 37 1.63 14.88 31.67
CA LEU A 37 1.89 13.91 30.62
C LEU A 37 3.10 13.01 30.97
N PHE A 38 3.01 11.74 30.63
CA PHE A 38 4.04 10.71 30.83
C PHE A 38 4.12 9.78 29.61
N PHE A 39 5.25 9.10 29.46
CA PHE A 39 5.38 7.95 28.55
C PHE A 39 5.18 6.65 29.34
N CYS A 40 4.17 5.85 28.98
CA CYS A 40 3.95 4.54 29.58
C CYS A 40 4.88 3.52 28.92
N SER A 41 5.83 2.96 29.67
CA SER A 41 6.81 2.00 29.12
C SER A 41 6.19 0.65 28.75
N GLU A 42 5.14 0.22 29.45
CA GLU A 42 4.44 -1.04 29.21
C GLU A 42 3.58 -0.99 27.94
N GLU A 43 2.81 0.09 27.78
CA GLU A 43 1.91 0.28 26.62
C GLU A 43 2.58 1.01 25.45
N ARG A 44 3.77 1.59 25.68
CA ARG A 44 4.55 2.35 24.70
C ARG A 44 3.79 3.51 24.07
N ILE A 45 3.01 4.24 24.87
CA ILE A 45 2.23 5.39 24.43
C ILE A 45 2.30 6.52 25.45
N LEU A 46 2.00 7.74 25.00
CA LEU A 46 1.77 8.85 25.91
C LEU A 46 0.48 8.63 26.70
N LYS A 47 0.50 8.94 27.99
CA LYS A 47 -0.65 8.97 28.89
C LYS A 47 -0.56 10.18 29.80
N HIS A 48 -1.65 10.56 30.43
CA HIS A 48 -1.62 11.61 31.44
C HIS A 48 -2.32 11.19 32.73
N SER A 49 -1.79 11.64 33.86
CA SER A 49 -2.32 11.30 35.17
C SER A 49 -1.97 12.37 36.21
N LEU A 50 -2.73 12.41 37.32
CA LEU A 50 -2.41 13.26 38.46
C LEU A 50 -1.14 12.77 39.18
N GLU A 51 -1.01 11.45 39.34
CA GLU A 51 0.11 10.81 39.99
C GLU A 51 0.88 9.92 39.02
N LYS A 52 2.22 9.92 39.14
CA LYS A 52 3.12 9.10 38.33
C LYS A 52 2.98 7.62 38.71
N GLN A 53 2.63 6.78 37.76
CA GLN A 53 2.55 5.33 37.94
C GLN A 53 3.95 4.67 37.82
N PRO A 54 4.15 3.46 38.35
CA PRO A 54 5.45 2.77 38.26
C PRO A 54 5.97 2.57 36.83
N SER A 55 5.07 2.34 35.86
CA SER A 55 5.41 2.17 34.44
C SER A 55 5.51 3.50 33.67
N TYR A 56 5.35 4.64 34.34
CA TYR A 56 5.35 5.95 33.68
C TYR A 56 6.71 6.61 33.80
N ILE A 57 7.20 7.12 32.67
CA ILE A 57 8.43 7.87 32.55
C ILE A 57 8.08 9.34 32.30
N ASP A 58 8.78 10.25 32.98
CA ASP A 58 8.62 11.68 32.75
C ASP A 58 8.99 12.01 31.30
N VAL A 59 8.16 12.83 30.66
CA VAL A 59 8.46 13.39 29.34
C VAL A 59 8.69 14.87 29.46
N VAL A 60 9.61 15.37 28.63
CA VAL A 60 9.88 16.79 28.46
C VAL A 60 9.55 17.21 27.04
N LEU A 61 9.02 18.41 26.93
CA LEU A 61 8.90 19.14 25.69
C LEU A 61 10.21 19.87 25.42
N VAL A 62 10.81 19.58 24.28
CA VAL A 62 12.01 20.20 23.77
C VAL A 62 11.61 21.16 22.64
N PRO A 63 11.74 22.48 22.84
CA PRO A 63 11.53 23.46 21.78
C PRO A 63 12.74 23.50 20.85
N PHE A 64 12.52 23.90 19.60
CA PHE A 64 13.58 24.08 18.63
C PHE A 64 13.84 25.58 18.46
N PRO A 65 14.99 26.13 18.92
CA PRO A 65 15.21 27.57 18.94
C PRO A 65 15.07 28.25 17.57
N GLU A 66 15.52 27.57 16.51
CA GLU A 66 15.42 28.08 15.13
C GLU A 66 14.09 27.77 14.43
N ASP A 67 13.20 27.01 15.09
CA ASP A 67 11.80 26.85 14.67
C ASP A 67 10.88 26.71 15.88
N PRO A 68 10.44 27.85 16.43
CA PRO A 68 9.52 27.88 17.57
C PRO A 68 8.20 27.16 17.30
N GLY A 69 7.90 26.82 16.04
CA GLY A 69 6.69 26.12 15.65
C GLY A 69 6.81 24.59 15.65
N PHE A 70 7.94 24.02 16.08
CA PHE A 70 8.21 22.59 16.08
C PHE A 70 8.66 22.13 17.46
N PHE A 71 8.21 20.95 17.88
CA PHE A 71 8.43 20.44 19.23
C PHE A 71 8.64 18.93 19.25
N LEU A 72 9.46 18.48 20.19
CA LEU A 72 9.71 17.08 20.46
C LEU A 72 9.27 16.79 21.90
N ILE A 73 8.41 15.79 22.07
CA ILE A 73 8.17 15.18 23.37
C ILE A 73 8.99 13.90 23.43
N ALA A 74 9.82 13.78 24.48
CA ALA A 74 10.69 12.64 24.69
C ALA A 74 10.83 12.28 26.19
N PRO A 75 11.01 10.99 26.53
CA PRO A 75 11.33 10.54 27.87
C PRO A 75 12.67 11.12 28.39
N VAL A 76 12.74 11.47 29.68
CA VAL A 76 13.95 12.05 30.30
C VAL A 76 15.14 11.07 30.40
N ASN A 77 14.88 9.76 30.42
CA ASN A 77 15.90 8.71 30.55
C ASN A 77 16.45 8.20 29.20
N LEU A 78 16.09 8.85 28.09
CA LEU A 78 16.42 8.44 26.73
C LEU A 78 17.90 8.04 26.54
N GLY A 79 18.84 8.81 27.08
CA GLY A 79 20.27 8.59 26.89
C GLY A 79 20.79 7.21 27.32
N GLU A 80 20.18 6.61 28.36
CA GLU A 80 20.56 5.27 28.80
C GLU A 80 20.03 4.19 27.83
N ASP A 81 18.78 4.36 27.38
CA ASP A 81 18.15 3.44 26.43
C ASP A 81 18.90 3.42 25.08
N VAL A 82 19.34 4.59 24.60
CA VAL A 82 20.04 4.73 23.32
C VAL A 82 21.37 3.98 23.30
N GLU A 83 22.16 4.05 24.37
CA GLU A 83 23.47 3.41 24.43
C GLU A 83 23.36 1.88 24.57
N GLN A 84 22.28 1.39 25.17
CA GLN A 84 22.05 -0.05 25.39
C GLN A 84 21.38 -0.75 24.20
N THR A 85 20.87 0.01 23.24
CA THR A 85 20.15 -0.53 22.08
C THR A 85 21.12 -0.86 20.94
N HIS A 86 20.95 -2.03 20.33
CA HIS A 86 21.64 -2.37 19.09
C HIS A 86 20.88 -1.83 17.86
N PRO A 87 21.55 -1.33 16.79
CA PRO A 87 20.88 -0.86 15.57
C PRO A 87 19.91 -1.87 14.95
N GLU A 88 20.24 -3.16 15.04
CA GLU A 88 19.44 -4.31 14.62
C GLU A 88 18.21 -4.59 15.51
N GLU A 89 18.20 -4.07 16.74
CA GLU A 89 17.13 -4.22 17.75
C GLU A 89 16.38 -2.91 18.00
N ASN A 90 16.42 -1.98 17.04
CA ASN A 90 15.94 -0.60 17.15
C ASN A 90 14.41 -0.44 17.26
N ASN A 91 13.75 -1.39 17.91
CA ASN A 91 12.40 -1.27 18.46
C ASN A 91 12.37 -0.35 19.69
N VAL A 92 13.50 0.02 20.28
CA VAL A 92 13.51 0.83 21.53
C VAL A 92 13.05 2.26 21.29
N PHE A 93 13.38 2.85 20.15
CA PHE A 93 13.00 4.23 19.79
C PHE A 93 11.59 4.37 19.22
N LYS A 94 11.03 3.27 18.74
CA LYS A 94 9.63 3.19 18.30
C LYS A 94 8.73 3.75 19.39
N ASP A 95 7.84 4.67 19.04
CA ASP A 95 6.87 5.26 19.98
C ASP A 95 7.46 6.07 21.15
N ARG A 96 8.77 6.32 21.22
CA ARG A 96 9.37 7.14 22.31
C ARG A 96 9.51 8.62 21.95
N PHE A 97 9.51 8.95 20.67
CA PHE A 97 9.55 10.32 20.19
C PHE A 97 8.22 10.70 19.58
N PHE A 98 7.70 11.83 20.02
CA PHE A 98 6.49 12.40 19.46
C PHE A 98 6.84 13.79 18.99
N VAL A 99 6.70 14.00 17.68
CA VAL A 99 7.07 15.25 17.05
C VAL A 99 5.82 15.99 16.64
N PHE A 100 5.77 17.27 16.98
CA PHE A 100 4.61 18.12 16.82
C PHE A 100 4.99 19.42 16.13
N THR A 101 3.97 20.06 15.58
CA THR A 101 4.03 21.48 15.25
C THR A 101 3.04 22.24 16.12
N THR A 102 3.26 23.53 16.39
CA THR A 102 2.24 24.36 17.04
C THR A 102 1.03 24.53 16.15
N GLY A 103 -0.16 24.32 16.71
CA GLY A 103 -1.40 24.87 16.16
C GLY A 103 -1.56 26.34 16.49
N PHE A 104 -1.38 26.71 17.75
CA PHE A 104 -1.30 28.10 18.22
C PHE A 104 -0.65 28.14 19.62
N HIS A 105 -0.27 29.34 20.04
CA HIS A 105 0.35 29.62 21.32
C HIS A 105 -0.21 30.92 21.91
N HIS A 106 -0.50 30.94 23.21
CA HIS A 106 -0.90 32.14 23.94
C HIS A 106 -0.47 32.03 25.40
N ASP A 107 0.18 33.08 25.91
CA ASP A 107 0.75 33.12 27.27
C ASP A 107 1.64 31.90 27.56
N ASP A 108 1.28 31.08 28.55
CA ASP A 108 1.96 29.84 28.96
C ASP A 108 1.30 28.57 28.39
N THR A 109 0.50 28.70 27.32
CA THR A 109 -0.27 27.57 26.76
C THR A 109 0.02 27.31 25.29
N VAL A 110 0.03 26.03 24.93
CA VAL A 110 0.27 25.53 23.58
C VAL A 110 -0.79 24.51 23.18
N SER A 111 -1.16 24.55 21.90
CA SER A 111 -1.86 23.43 21.26
C SER A 111 -0.95 22.77 20.24
N LEU A 112 -0.82 21.45 20.34
CA LEU A 112 0.09 20.66 19.52
C LEU A 112 -0.69 20.00 18.39
N LEU A 113 -0.15 20.09 17.18
CA LEU A 113 -0.64 19.41 15.98
C LEU A 113 0.32 18.27 15.63
N SER A 114 -0.23 17.12 15.29
CA SER A 114 0.54 16.06 14.66
C SER A 114 1.18 16.57 13.37
N LEU A 115 2.44 16.17 13.12
CA LEU A 115 3.10 16.45 11.83
C LEU A 115 2.28 15.90 10.66
N ASN A 116 1.83 14.66 10.80
CA ASN A 116 1.02 13.95 9.82
C ASN A 116 -0.47 14.13 10.16
N GLY A 117 -1.30 14.50 9.19
CA GLY A 117 -2.75 14.67 9.45
C GLY A 117 -3.15 16.07 9.91
N LYS A 118 -2.23 16.86 10.48
CA LYS A 118 -2.53 18.15 11.10
C LYS A 118 -3.75 18.07 12.03
N LYS A 119 -3.77 17.02 12.85
CA LYS A 119 -4.79 16.81 13.88
C LYS A 119 -4.26 17.29 15.21
N PHE A 120 -5.10 17.95 16.01
CA PHE A 120 -4.74 18.38 17.34
C PHE A 120 -4.55 17.18 18.26
N PHE A 121 -3.57 17.31 19.14
CA PHE A 121 -3.29 16.42 20.24
C PHE A 121 -4.27 16.72 21.36
N SER A 122 -5.10 15.74 21.72
CA SER A 122 -6.17 15.84 22.71
C SER A 122 -5.85 15.00 23.93
N ALA A 123 -6.20 15.49 25.12
CA ALA A 123 -6.20 14.71 26.36
C ALA A 123 -7.65 14.44 26.82
N ASP A 124 -8.05 13.17 26.89
CA ASP A 124 -9.38 12.80 27.36
C ASP A 124 -9.48 12.80 28.90
N PRO A 125 -10.67 12.78 29.50
CA PRO A 125 -10.79 12.73 30.97
C PRO A 125 -10.33 11.41 31.62
N PHE A 126 -10.01 10.37 30.83
CA PHE A 126 -9.72 9.02 31.29
C PHE A 126 -8.21 8.68 31.29
N GLY A 127 -7.35 9.66 31.00
CA GLY A 127 -5.90 9.50 31.02
C GLY A 127 -5.29 9.12 29.66
N ASN A 128 -6.10 9.10 28.59
CA ASN A 128 -5.62 8.80 27.25
C ASN A 128 -5.40 10.06 26.43
N VAL A 129 -4.49 9.97 25.47
CA VAL A 129 -4.28 11.02 24.48
C VAL A 129 -4.54 10.52 23.06
N ALA A 130 -5.01 11.42 22.19
CA ALA A 130 -5.34 11.07 20.80
C ALA A 130 -5.01 12.21 19.83
N PHE A 131 -4.86 11.85 18.54
CA PHE A 131 -4.61 12.77 17.43
C PHE A 131 -5.78 12.78 16.45
N ASN A 132 -6.95 13.23 16.88
CA ASN A 132 -8.19 13.00 16.13
C ASN A 132 -9.06 14.24 15.91
N ARG A 133 -8.61 15.44 16.29
CA ARG A 133 -9.41 16.66 16.18
C ARG A 133 -8.92 17.60 15.08
N ASP A 134 -9.85 18.14 14.30
CA ASP A 134 -9.58 19.18 13.28
C ASP A 134 -9.60 20.59 13.85
N GLU A 135 -10.22 20.77 15.02
CA GLU A 135 -10.33 22.04 15.71
C GLU A 135 -9.83 21.87 17.13
N SER A 136 -9.22 22.92 17.66
CA SER A 136 -8.80 22.93 19.05
C SER A 136 -9.92 23.46 19.91
N GLN A 137 -10.18 22.75 21.01
CA GLN A 137 -10.94 23.22 22.14
C GLN A 137 -10.06 23.11 23.40
N GLU A 138 -10.69 23.22 24.56
CA GLU A 138 -10.01 23.21 25.86
C GLU A 138 -9.16 21.95 26.06
N TRP A 139 -9.59 20.79 25.54
CA TRP A 139 -8.91 19.50 25.76
C TRP A 139 -7.65 19.31 24.90
N GLU A 140 -7.39 20.24 23.98
CA GLU A 140 -6.23 20.29 23.09
C GLU A 140 -5.23 21.38 23.52
N VAL A 141 -5.50 22.08 24.62
CA VAL A 141 -4.64 23.11 25.18
C VAL A 141 -3.84 22.52 26.35
N PHE A 142 -2.53 22.74 26.30
CA PHE A 142 -1.59 22.29 27.32
C PHE A 142 -0.85 23.49 27.89
N SER A 143 -0.71 23.53 29.21
CA SER A 143 0.11 24.53 29.88
C SER A 143 1.56 24.05 29.98
N LEU A 144 2.49 24.95 29.68
CA LEU A 144 3.93 24.73 29.80
C LEU A 144 4.37 25.05 31.23
N TYR A 145 5.11 24.14 31.84
CA TYR A 145 5.74 24.34 33.14
C TYR A 145 7.23 24.08 33.03
N PRO A 146 8.11 25.00 33.49
CA PRO A 146 9.55 24.76 33.51
C PRO A 146 9.86 23.42 34.19
N SER A 147 10.64 22.59 33.52
CA SER A 147 11.03 21.29 34.06
C SER A 147 12.18 21.43 35.03
N HIS A 148 12.03 20.84 36.21
CA HIS A 148 13.11 20.59 37.16
C HIS A 148 13.60 19.13 37.08
N ALA A 149 13.16 18.36 36.07
CA ALA A 149 13.57 16.98 35.92
C ALA A 149 15.08 16.92 35.64
N ALA A 150 15.79 16.07 36.40
CA ALA A 150 17.21 15.83 36.17
C ALA A 150 17.36 15.04 34.86
N VAL A 151 17.74 15.73 33.79
CA VAL A 151 18.09 15.10 32.52
C VAL A 151 19.58 14.77 32.51
N SER A 152 19.92 13.53 32.16
CA SER A 152 21.33 13.10 32.11
C SER A 152 22.10 13.82 31.00
N ASP A 153 23.42 13.97 31.15
CA ASP A 153 24.30 14.51 30.10
C ASP A 153 24.19 13.72 28.78
N LYS A 154 23.89 12.42 28.86
CA LYS A 154 23.63 11.58 27.69
C LYS A 154 22.37 12.06 26.97
N THR A 155 21.24 12.16 27.67
CA THR A 155 19.98 12.64 27.09
C THR A 155 20.12 14.05 26.52
N SER A 156 20.78 14.97 27.24
CA SER A 156 21.01 16.34 26.78
C SER A 156 21.84 16.42 25.49
N ARG A 157 22.87 15.57 25.35
CA ARG A 157 23.64 15.46 24.10
C ARG A 157 22.78 14.98 22.95
N LEU A 158 21.94 13.97 23.17
CA LEU A 158 21.04 13.46 22.13
C LEU A 158 20.03 14.51 21.69
N PHE A 159 19.43 15.26 22.62
CA PHE A 159 18.53 16.36 22.24
C PHE A 159 19.24 17.43 21.41
N THR A 160 20.49 17.74 21.73
CA THR A 160 21.31 18.67 20.94
C THR A 160 21.52 18.16 19.50
N GLU A 161 21.80 16.86 19.33
CA GLU A 161 21.92 16.24 18.01
C GLU A 161 20.61 16.29 17.22
N ILE A 162 19.48 15.99 17.86
CA ILE A 162 18.15 16.09 17.24
C ILE A 162 17.88 17.53 16.79
N CYS A 163 18.13 18.52 17.66
CA CYS A 163 17.93 19.92 17.31
C CYS A 163 18.81 20.35 16.13
N SER A 164 20.07 19.91 16.08
CA SER A 164 20.96 20.18 14.94
C SER A 164 20.38 19.69 13.60
N VAL A 165 19.76 18.50 13.58
CA VAL A 165 19.10 17.97 12.38
C VAL A 165 17.93 18.85 11.96
N PHE A 166 17.06 19.25 12.88
CA PHE A 166 15.85 20.00 12.55
C PHE A 166 16.06 21.50 12.35
N SER A 167 17.13 22.08 12.89
CA SER A 167 17.56 23.46 12.55
C SER A 167 17.93 23.58 11.07
N THR A 168 18.46 22.50 10.47
CA THR A 168 18.83 22.46 9.05
C THR A 168 17.73 21.91 8.14
N ARG A 169 16.52 21.63 8.64
CA ARG A 169 15.46 20.90 7.91
C ARG A 169 15.05 21.53 6.57
N ASN A 170 15.33 22.81 6.38
CA ASN A 170 15.05 23.51 5.15
C ASN A 170 16.00 23.15 4.00
N THR A 171 17.12 22.50 4.30
CA THR A 171 18.20 22.15 3.38
C THR A 171 18.48 20.65 3.48
N PRO A 172 17.88 19.80 2.62
CA PRO A 172 17.99 18.34 2.74
C PRO A 172 19.41 17.79 2.81
N GLU A 173 20.34 18.39 2.08
CA GLU A 173 21.77 18.04 2.12
C GLU A 173 22.39 18.25 3.52
N GLN A 174 22.14 19.41 4.14
CA GLN A 174 22.66 19.72 5.47
C GLN A 174 22.04 18.82 6.55
N SER A 175 20.74 18.52 6.44
CA SER A 175 20.08 17.60 7.36
C SER A 175 20.61 16.18 7.23
N LEU A 176 20.82 15.66 6.00
CA LEU A 176 21.44 14.35 5.80
C LEU A 176 22.84 14.29 6.40
N HIS A 177 23.63 15.33 6.20
CA HIS A 177 24.95 15.42 6.81
C HIS A 177 24.88 15.47 8.35
N ALA A 178 23.96 16.23 8.94
CA ALA A 178 23.74 16.26 10.38
C ALA A 178 23.29 14.89 10.94
N ILE A 179 22.36 14.20 10.27
CA ILE A 179 21.92 12.84 10.63
C ILE A 179 23.10 11.86 10.54
N SER A 180 23.96 11.95 9.53
CA SER A 180 25.12 11.06 9.41
C SER A 180 26.12 11.20 10.57
N ARG A 181 26.13 12.35 11.27
CA ARG A 181 27.00 12.63 12.42
C ARG A 181 26.33 12.44 13.78
N SER A 182 25.01 12.19 13.81
CA SER A 182 24.33 11.88 15.05
C SER A 182 24.69 10.47 15.54
N HIS A 183 24.31 10.17 16.77
CA HIS A 183 24.46 8.86 17.37
C HIS A 183 23.91 7.76 16.46
N GLN A 184 24.72 6.72 16.22
CA GLN A 184 24.46 5.69 15.21
C GLN A 184 23.08 5.00 15.38
N ASN A 185 22.67 4.78 16.63
CA ASN A 185 21.40 4.12 16.97
C ASN A 185 20.16 4.98 16.67
N MET A 186 20.32 6.29 16.46
CA MET A 186 19.23 7.22 16.19
C MET A 186 19.05 7.56 14.72
N ARG A 187 20.05 7.28 13.88
CA ARG A 187 20.09 7.77 12.49
C ARG A 187 18.88 7.34 11.66
N ALA A 188 18.45 6.09 11.81
CA ALA A 188 17.29 5.55 11.07
C ALA A 188 16.00 6.27 11.45
N GLU A 189 15.76 6.49 12.75
CA GLU A 189 14.56 7.20 13.22
C GLU A 189 14.64 8.70 12.93
N LEU A 190 15.82 9.33 13.01
CA LEU A 190 15.98 10.73 12.62
C LEU A 190 15.74 10.94 11.12
N LEU A 191 16.24 10.03 10.28
CA LEU A 191 15.92 10.04 8.85
C LEU A 191 14.41 9.86 8.63
N ASN A 192 13.78 8.92 9.35
CA ASN A 192 12.33 8.70 9.27
C ASN A 192 11.56 9.97 9.63
N LEU A 193 11.84 10.59 10.78
CA LEU A 193 11.20 11.83 11.22
C LEU A 193 11.46 12.96 10.22
N PHE A 194 12.68 13.10 9.72
CA PHE A 194 13.04 14.09 8.72
C PHE A 194 12.23 13.91 7.42
N CYS A 195 12.10 12.68 6.90
CA CYS A 195 11.27 12.38 5.73
C CYS A 195 9.82 12.88 5.86
N HIS A 196 9.25 12.86 7.07
CA HIS A 196 7.90 13.33 7.35
C HIS A 196 7.77 14.86 7.41
N THR A 197 8.87 15.60 7.59
CA THR A 197 8.84 17.07 7.61
C THR A 197 9.02 17.69 6.23
N LEU A 198 9.53 16.92 5.26
CA LEU A 198 9.78 17.41 3.90
C LEU A 198 8.49 17.85 3.21
N ASN A 199 8.47 19.08 2.69
CA ASN A 199 7.45 19.54 1.75
C ASN A 199 7.70 19.02 0.32
N ALA A 200 6.79 19.30 -0.61
CA ALA A 200 6.87 18.77 -1.98
C ALA A 200 8.15 19.17 -2.75
N ASP A 201 8.70 20.37 -2.52
CA ASP A 201 9.92 20.82 -3.20
C ASP A 201 11.18 20.25 -2.53
N GLN A 202 11.17 20.15 -1.20
CA GLN A 202 12.24 19.49 -0.46
C GLN A 202 12.33 18.00 -0.79
N ARG A 203 11.21 17.30 -0.99
CA ARG A 203 11.20 15.90 -1.44
C ARG A 203 11.84 15.72 -2.82
N LYS A 204 11.68 16.69 -3.73
CA LYS A 204 12.38 16.68 -5.04
C LYS A 204 13.89 16.83 -4.88
N GLN A 205 14.34 17.75 -4.04
CA GLN A 205 15.76 17.95 -3.75
C GLN A 205 16.36 16.69 -3.09
N PHE A 206 15.67 16.17 -2.07
CA PHE A 206 16.05 14.95 -1.37
C PHE A 206 16.18 13.76 -2.33
N SER A 207 15.18 13.52 -3.18
CA SER A 207 15.23 12.48 -4.20
C SER A 207 16.44 12.64 -5.13
N LYS A 208 16.70 13.86 -5.61
CA LYS A 208 17.84 14.15 -6.47
C LYS A 208 19.18 13.83 -5.80
N ILE A 209 19.37 14.27 -4.56
CA ILE A 209 20.57 14.00 -3.76
C ILE A 209 20.83 12.48 -3.68
N PHE A 210 19.81 11.69 -3.35
CA PHE A 210 19.93 10.24 -3.28
C PHE A 210 20.27 9.60 -4.63
N THR A 211 19.59 10.01 -5.71
CA THR A 211 19.85 9.43 -7.02
C THR A 211 21.23 9.82 -7.57
N ASP A 212 21.71 11.04 -7.31
CA ASP A 212 22.99 11.52 -7.81
C ASP A 212 24.17 10.89 -7.02
N ALA A 213 24.02 10.73 -5.70
CA ALA A 213 25.03 10.14 -4.83
C ALA A 213 25.40 8.70 -5.21
N PHE A 214 24.42 7.90 -5.64
CA PHE A 214 24.65 6.52 -6.06
C PHE A 214 25.19 6.38 -7.51
N LEU A 215 25.29 7.48 -8.27
CA LEU A 215 25.87 7.50 -9.62
C LEU A 215 27.34 7.91 -9.64
N ASN A 216 27.74 8.83 -8.77
CA ASN A 216 29.03 9.52 -8.82
C ASN A 216 29.92 9.15 -7.62
N LEU A 217 30.38 7.90 -7.56
CA LEU A 217 31.24 7.45 -6.46
C LEU A 217 32.70 7.90 -6.67
N PRO A 218 33.38 8.50 -5.66
CA PRO A 218 32.89 8.96 -4.35
C PRO A 218 32.45 10.44 -4.33
N ASP A 219 31.35 10.74 -3.62
CA ASP A 219 30.85 12.09 -3.29
C ASP A 219 30.57 12.14 -1.77
N ASP A 220 30.74 13.30 -1.12
CA ASP A 220 30.48 13.49 0.32
C ASP A 220 29.03 13.13 0.67
N ASN A 221 28.09 13.43 -0.23
CA ASN A 221 26.69 13.03 -0.09
C ASN A 221 26.53 11.51 -0.04
N TYR A 222 27.28 10.76 -0.84
CA TYR A 222 27.26 9.29 -0.79
C TYR A 222 27.73 8.76 0.55
N PHE A 223 28.81 9.32 1.10
CA PHE A 223 29.32 8.90 2.42
C PHE A 223 28.29 9.15 3.52
N SER A 224 27.69 10.35 3.57
CA SER A 224 26.65 10.65 4.55
C SER A 224 25.44 9.73 4.41
N ILE A 225 24.95 9.49 3.19
CA ILE A 225 23.80 8.60 2.96
C ILE A 225 24.14 7.16 3.32
N SER A 226 25.30 6.66 2.90
CA SER A 226 25.73 5.29 3.20
C SER A 226 25.87 5.09 4.71
N GLU A 227 26.39 6.09 5.43
CA GLU A 227 26.54 6.04 6.89
C GLU A 227 25.18 5.91 7.59
N ILE A 228 24.14 6.55 7.07
CA ILE A 228 22.78 6.43 7.58
C ILE A 228 22.18 5.07 7.25
N ILE A 229 22.18 4.68 5.97
CA ILE A 229 21.56 3.43 5.50
C ILE A 229 22.23 2.21 6.15
N ASN A 230 23.53 2.28 6.43
CA ASN A 230 24.28 1.19 7.03
C ASN A 230 23.78 0.77 8.43
N HIS A 231 22.98 1.62 9.07
CA HIS A 231 22.37 1.40 10.38
C HIS A 231 20.87 1.07 10.31
N ILE A 232 20.30 0.89 9.10
CA ILE A 232 18.94 0.41 8.91
C ILE A 232 18.97 -1.13 8.83
N PRO A 233 18.17 -1.86 9.64
CA PRO A 233 18.04 -3.30 9.50
C PRO A 233 17.59 -3.69 8.09
N TYR A 234 18.15 -4.76 7.53
CA TYR A 234 17.93 -5.20 6.15
C TYR A 234 18.42 -4.21 5.07
N LYS A 235 19.33 -3.29 5.35
CA LYS A 235 19.86 -2.27 4.41
C LYS A 235 20.17 -2.70 2.97
N ASP A 236 20.54 -3.95 2.72
CA ASP A 236 20.99 -4.40 1.39
C ASP A 236 19.93 -4.20 0.30
N TRP A 237 18.64 -4.39 0.64
CA TRP A 237 17.55 -4.16 -0.31
C TRP A 237 17.37 -2.66 -0.62
N ILE A 238 17.65 -1.79 0.35
CA ILE A 238 17.61 -0.32 0.19
C ILE A 238 18.73 0.12 -0.74
N HIS A 239 19.97 -0.31 -0.48
CA HIS A 239 21.12 -0.03 -1.34
C HIS A 239 20.87 -0.47 -2.77
N ARG A 240 20.32 -1.69 -2.96
CA ARG A 240 19.99 -2.21 -4.29
C ARG A 240 18.90 -1.39 -4.98
N ALA A 241 17.82 -1.06 -4.27
CA ALA A 241 16.74 -0.26 -4.82
C ALA A 241 17.20 1.16 -5.22
N LEU A 242 18.05 1.80 -4.40
CA LEU A 242 18.63 3.11 -4.71
C LEU A 242 19.56 3.05 -5.92
N LEU A 243 20.41 2.02 -6.02
CA LEU A 243 21.28 1.83 -7.19
C LEU A 243 20.46 1.64 -8.48
N GLU A 244 19.45 0.77 -8.45
CA GLU A 244 18.55 0.55 -9.58
C GLU A 244 17.79 1.84 -9.96
N LEU A 245 17.32 2.61 -8.98
CA LEU A 245 16.62 3.87 -9.19
C LEU A 245 17.53 4.95 -9.80
N SER A 246 18.76 5.01 -9.34
CA SER A 246 19.79 5.94 -9.81
C SER A 246 20.15 5.64 -11.26
N HIS A 247 20.39 4.36 -11.58
CA HIS A 247 20.56 3.92 -12.96
C HIS A 247 19.33 4.21 -13.81
N TRP A 248 18.13 3.97 -13.29
CA TRP A 248 16.87 4.26 -13.99
C TRP A 248 16.74 5.74 -14.35
N ASN A 249 17.20 6.65 -13.48
CA ASN A 249 17.13 8.08 -13.72
C ASN A 249 17.96 8.53 -14.94
N ILE A 250 19.12 7.88 -15.17
CA ILE A 250 19.96 8.11 -16.37
C ILE A 250 19.49 7.27 -17.56
N ARG A 251 19.33 5.97 -17.35
CA ARG A 251 19.11 4.94 -18.38
C ARG A 251 17.83 4.19 -18.07
N ARG A 252 16.80 4.46 -18.87
CA ARG A 252 15.47 3.87 -18.72
C ARG A 252 15.42 2.49 -19.37
N THR A 253 16.22 1.55 -18.87
CA THR A 253 16.37 0.20 -19.43
C THR A 253 15.20 -0.69 -19.03
N SER A 254 14.21 -0.79 -19.90
CA SER A 254 13.09 -1.72 -19.73
C SER A 254 13.52 -3.16 -19.91
N ARG A 255 13.02 -4.08 -19.08
CA ARG A 255 13.18 -5.53 -19.28
C ARG A 255 11.81 -6.15 -19.41
N SER A 256 11.63 -7.00 -20.43
CA SER A 256 10.38 -7.73 -20.59
C SER A 256 10.24 -8.88 -19.59
N PHE A 257 11.34 -9.38 -19.02
CA PHE A 257 11.36 -10.43 -18.00
C PHE A 257 12.25 -10.07 -16.82
N ARG A 258 11.79 -10.37 -15.60
CA ARG A 258 12.54 -10.19 -14.34
C ARG A 258 12.25 -11.35 -13.38
N ASN A 259 13.16 -11.58 -12.45
CA ASN A 259 12.98 -12.49 -11.32
C ASN A 259 13.06 -11.68 -10.00
N VAL A 260 12.17 -11.96 -9.06
CA VAL A 260 12.18 -11.40 -7.71
C VAL A 260 12.72 -12.44 -6.74
N PRO A 261 14.02 -12.36 -6.39
CA PRO A 261 14.64 -13.38 -5.57
C PRO A 261 14.01 -13.47 -4.17
N GLY A 262 14.17 -14.63 -3.53
CA GLY A 262 13.62 -14.92 -2.19
C GLY A 262 14.10 -13.98 -1.08
N GLU A 263 15.18 -13.22 -1.30
CA GLU A 263 15.59 -12.14 -0.39
C GLU A 263 14.53 -11.04 -0.22
N PHE A 264 13.58 -10.90 -1.15
CA PHE A 264 12.45 -9.96 -1.03
C PHE A 264 11.21 -10.59 -0.38
N ASP A 265 11.27 -11.85 0.07
CA ASP A 265 10.13 -12.53 0.69
C ASP A 265 9.61 -11.78 1.93
N PHE A 266 10.46 -11.00 2.61
CA PHE A 266 10.05 -10.17 3.75
C PHE A 266 8.96 -9.15 3.39
N LEU A 267 8.89 -8.72 2.12
CA LEU A 267 7.85 -7.80 1.63
C LEU A 267 6.46 -8.44 1.65
N GLY A 268 6.38 -9.76 1.74
CA GLY A 268 5.12 -10.50 1.87
C GLY A 268 4.60 -10.66 3.30
N TYR A 269 5.34 -10.25 4.33
CA TYR A 269 4.91 -10.36 5.74
C TYR A 269 4.15 -9.13 6.26
N GLY A 270 4.01 -8.08 5.45
CA GLY A 270 3.31 -6.86 5.87
C GLY A 270 4.11 -5.94 6.81
N HIS A 271 5.37 -6.29 7.13
CA HIS A 271 6.26 -5.50 8.00
C HIS A 271 6.51 -4.06 7.56
N ILE A 272 6.25 -3.75 6.30
CA ILE A 272 6.27 -2.39 5.76
C ILE A 272 5.25 -1.44 6.43
N ARG A 273 4.30 -1.96 7.20
CA ARG A 273 3.32 -1.20 7.99
C ARG A 273 3.72 -1.09 9.46
N ASP A 274 4.58 -1.98 9.95
CA ASP A 274 4.96 -2.03 11.34
C ASP A 274 5.99 -0.93 11.61
N ARG A 275 5.51 0.26 12.00
CA ARG A 275 6.35 1.42 12.30
C ARG A 275 7.51 1.04 13.22
N GLY A 276 8.68 1.65 12.98
CA GLY A 276 9.86 1.48 13.82
C GLY A 276 10.67 0.20 13.57
N ASN A 277 10.46 -0.49 12.44
CA ASN A 277 11.37 -1.54 11.99
C ASN A 277 12.14 -1.12 10.72
N GLY A 278 13.22 -1.84 10.40
CA GLY A 278 14.07 -1.53 9.24
C GLY A 278 13.38 -1.61 7.88
N ILE A 279 12.39 -2.47 7.72
CA ILE A 279 11.60 -2.61 6.49
C ILE A 279 10.71 -1.37 6.29
N TYR A 280 10.05 -0.90 7.35
CA TYR A 280 9.26 0.32 7.37
C TYR A 280 10.13 1.55 7.03
N TRP A 281 11.26 1.72 7.70
CA TRP A 281 12.16 2.86 7.44
C TRP A 281 12.69 2.86 6.00
N GLY A 282 13.13 1.69 5.50
CA GLY A 282 13.57 1.55 4.12
C GLY A 282 12.45 1.88 3.13
N ALA A 283 11.21 1.49 3.41
CA ALA A 283 10.07 1.79 2.55
C ALA A 283 9.66 3.28 2.59
N VAL A 284 9.74 3.96 3.74
CA VAL A 284 9.53 5.41 3.83
C VAL A 284 10.59 6.13 2.99
N LEU A 285 11.86 5.80 3.21
CA LEU A 285 12.99 6.36 2.48
C LEU A 285 12.81 6.19 0.97
N LEU A 286 12.63 4.95 0.50
CA LEU A 286 12.45 4.68 -0.92
C LEU A 286 11.19 5.34 -1.45
N GLY A 287 10.11 5.38 -0.69
CA GLY A 287 8.89 6.09 -1.05
C GLY A 287 9.17 7.56 -1.39
N VAL A 288 9.87 8.28 -0.50
CA VAL A 288 10.21 9.69 -0.70
C VAL A 288 11.17 9.87 -1.89
N VAL A 289 12.22 9.04 -1.99
CA VAL A 289 13.20 9.15 -3.08
C VAL A 289 12.55 8.87 -4.44
N ARG A 290 11.50 8.04 -4.50
CA ARG A 290 10.80 7.72 -5.75
C ARG A 290 9.84 8.82 -6.21
N GLU A 291 9.36 9.70 -5.34
CA GLU A 291 8.33 10.71 -5.69
C GLU A 291 8.76 11.66 -6.82
N ALA A 292 10.05 12.02 -6.89
CA ALA A 292 10.53 13.00 -7.86
C ALA A 292 10.86 12.39 -9.23
N ILE A 293 10.74 11.06 -9.38
CA ILE A 293 11.01 10.40 -10.65
C ILE A 293 9.94 10.80 -11.66
N ARG A 294 10.37 11.52 -12.69
CA ARG A 294 9.49 11.94 -13.78
C ARG A 294 9.04 10.74 -14.60
N SER A 295 7.73 10.52 -14.64
CA SER A 295 7.09 9.58 -15.56
C SER A 295 7.07 10.09 -16.99
N ARG A 296 7.05 9.17 -17.96
CA ARG A 296 7.01 9.45 -19.40
C ARG A 296 5.83 8.78 -20.12
N LYS A 297 5.20 7.82 -19.45
CA LYS A 297 4.03 7.07 -19.89
C LYS A 297 2.87 7.34 -18.95
N ASP A 298 1.66 7.02 -19.40
CA ASP A 298 0.45 7.43 -18.69
C ASP A 298 0.03 6.42 -17.60
N ILE A 299 -0.39 5.22 -17.98
CA ILE A 299 -0.90 4.21 -17.03
C ILE A 299 -0.37 2.81 -17.33
N ALA A 300 -0.06 2.04 -16.27
CA ALA A 300 0.18 0.61 -16.34
C ALA A 300 -0.75 -0.17 -15.38
N LEU A 301 -0.98 -1.45 -15.69
CA LEU A 301 -1.58 -2.39 -14.74
C LEU A 301 -0.52 -3.20 -14.02
N LEU A 302 -0.74 -3.40 -12.74
CA LEU A 302 0.01 -4.32 -11.89
C LEU A 302 -0.93 -5.47 -11.49
N ALA A 303 -0.57 -6.69 -11.84
CA ALA A 303 -1.39 -7.86 -11.58
C ALA A 303 -0.54 -9.01 -11.01
N THR A 304 -1.21 -9.90 -10.29
CA THR A 304 -0.65 -11.20 -9.88
C THR A 304 -1.45 -12.30 -10.54
N ALA A 305 -0.78 -13.31 -11.09
CA ALA A 305 -1.42 -14.44 -11.75
C ALA A 305 -0.94 -15.76 -11.15
N ARG A 306 -1.89 -16.67 -10.89
CA ARG A 306 -1.62 -18.03 -10.41
C ARG A 306 -2.60 -19.00 -11.05
N ASP A 307 -2.19 -19.75 -12.07
CA ASP A 307 -3.05 -20.65 -12.86
C ASP A 307 -4.28 -19.98 -13.48
N GLU A 308 -4.06 -18.82 -14.09
CA GLU A 308 -5.11 -18.03 -14.76
C GLU A 308 -4.90 -17.97 -16.27
N GLY A 309 -4.14 -18.91 -16.83
CA GLY A 309 -3.71 -18.91 -18.23
C GLY A 309 -4.86 -18.80 -19.21
N ILE A 310 -5.99 -19.44 -18.91
CA ILE A 310 -7.21 -19.43 -19.73
C ILE A 310 -7.87 -18.04 -19.81
N TYR A 311 -7.48 -17.09 -18.96
CA TYR A 311 -8.04 -15.72 -18.90
C TYR A 311 -7.06 -14.63 -19.35
N LEU A 312 -5.75 -14.90 -19.27
CA LEU A 312 -4.71 -13.88 -19.47
C LEU A 312 -4.82 -13.15 -20.82
N LEU A 313 -5.04 -13.86 -21.91
CA LEU A 313 -5.06 -13.23 -23.23
C LEU A 313 -6.28 -12.32 -23.43
N GLU A 314 -7.46 -12.74 -22.96
CA GLU A 314 -8.66 -11.90 -22.95
C GLU A 314 -8.42 -10.66 -22.09
N TRP A 315 -7.88 -10.84 -20.89
CA TRP A 315 -7.61 -9.76 -19.94
C TRP A 315 -6.68 -8.70 -20.53
N ILE A 316 -5.56 -9.12 -21.16
CA ILE A 316 -4.63 -8.20 -21.84
C ILE A 316 -5.33 -7.50 -23.00
N ALA A 317 -6.05 -8.24 -23.86
CA ALA A 317 -6.72 -7.68 -25.02
C ALA A 317 -7.78 -6.63 -24.63
N HIS A 318 -8.60 -6.93 -23.62
CA HIS A 318 -9.62 -6.02 -23.07
C HIS A 318 -9.00 -4.70 -22.63
N HIS A 319 -7.95 -4.76 -21.82
CA HIS A 319 -7.31 -3.56 -21.29
C HIS A 319 -6.62 -2.73 -22.39
N ARG A 320 -6.05 -3.39 -23.41
CA ARG A 320 -5.50 -2.70 -24.60
C ARG A 320 -6.57 -1.96 -25.39
N VAL A 321 -7.75 -2.54 -25.55
CA VAL A 321 -8.89 -1.92 -26.26
C VAL A 321 -9.37 -0.64 -25.58
N ILE A 322 -9.37 -0.59 -24.24
CA ILE A 322 -9.77 0.63 -23.49
C ILE A 322 -8.64 1.67 -23.38
N GLY A 323 -7.43 1.33 -23.81
CA GLY A 323 -6.28 2.24 -23.89
C GLY A 323 -5.14 1.97 -22.90
N ILE A 324 -5.18 0.89 -22.10
CA ILE A 324 -4.11 0.52 -21.18
C ILE A 324 -3.25 -0.56 -21.84
N LYS A 325 -1.98 -0.26 -22.13
CA LYS A 325 -1.15 -1.12 -23.01
C LYS A 325 0.09 -1.69 -22.34
N ASP A 326 0.34 -1.31 -21.09
CA ASP A 326 1.54 -1.70 -20.36
C ASP A 326 1.14 -2.46 -19.09
N PHE A 327 1.74 -3.63 -18.90
CA PHE A 327 1.34 -4.61 -17.90
C PHE A 327 2.56 -5.13 -17.16
N PHE A 328 2.51 -5.12 -15.83
CA PHE A 328 3.45 -5.78 -14.94
C PHE A 328 2.74 -6.96 -14.31
N ILE A 329 3.03 -8.17 -14.79
CA ILE A 329 2.38 -9.40 -14.34
C ILE A 329 3.36 -10.17 -13.49
N TYR A 330 3.07 -10.27 -12.20
CA TYR A 330 3.79 -11.10 -11.25
C TYR A 330 3.18 -12.50 -11.21
N THR A 331 4.00 -13.54 -11.24
CA THR A 331 3.53 -14.93 -11.12
C THR A 331 4.17 -15.64 -9.96
N ASN A 332 3.48 -16.63 -9.41
CA ASN A 332 4.09 -17.56 -8.49
C ASN A 332 3.52 -18.97 -8.71
N ASP A 333 4.41 -19.94 -8.92
CA ASP A 333 4.08 -21.38 -8.89
C ASP A 333 2.93 -21.81 -9.83
N ASN A 334 2.97 -21.33 -11.07
CA ASN A 334 2.03 -21.76 -12.11
C ASN A 334 2.27 -23.23 -12.50
N THR A 335 1.19 -23.95 -12.76
CA THR A 335 1.21 -25.35 -13.21
C THR A 335 0.30 -25.60 -14.42
N ASP A 336 -0.53 -24.62 -14.78
CA ASP A 336 -1.48 -24.70 -15.90
C ASP A 336 -0.86 -24.34 -17.27
N GLY A 337 0.43 -24.02 -17.32
CA GLY A 337 1.11 -23.60 -18.55
C GLY A 337 1.16 -22.09 -18.77
N SER A 338 0.62 -21.28 -17.84
CA SER A 338 0.63 -19.80 -17.91
C SER A 338 2.01 -19.21 -18.21
N ASP A 339 3.08 -19.77 -17.64
CA ASP A 339 4.44 -19.26 -17.82
C ASP A 339 4.90 -19.30 -19.29
N VAL A 340 4.45 -20.30 -20.06
CA VAL A 340 4.79 -20.40 -21.49
C VAL A 340 4.15 -19.25 -22.28
N LEU A 341 2.88 -18.93 -21.96
CA LEU A 341 2.16 -17.82 -22.57
C LEU A 341 2.77 -16.47 -22.17
N LEU A 342 3.05 -16.28 -20.87
CA LEU A 342 3.64 -15.04 -20.36
C LEU A 342 5.06 -14.82 -20.91
N LYS A 343 5.85 -15.88 -21.06
CA LYS A 343 7.14 -15.83 -21.75
C LYS A 343 6.99 -15.37 -23.19
N ALA A 344 6.07 -15.98 -23.96
CA ALA A 344 5.84 -15.60 -25.36
C ALA A 344 5.41 -14.13 -25.49
N LEU A 345 4.49 -13.66 -24.64
CA LEU A 345 4.03 -12.27 -24.62
C LEU A 345 5.15 -11.30 -24.20
N SER A 346 5.97 -11.68 -23.23
CA SER A 346 7.14 -10.94 -22.78
C SER A 346 8.20 -10.80 -23.87
N GLU A 347 8.56 -11.88 -24.56
CA GLU A 347 9.54 -11.86 -25.67
C GLU A 347 9.06 -10.99 -26.83
N ASN A 348 7.74 -10.91 -27.04
CA ASN A 348 7.10 -10.02 -28.01
C ASN A 348 6.85 -8.59 -27.47
N LYS A 349 7.31 -8.27 -26.25
CA LYS A 349 7.22 -6.94 -25.60
C LYS A 349 5.79 -6.44 -25.38
N GLU A 350 4.83 -7.35 -25.22
CA GLU A 350 3.44 -6.99 -24.89
C GLU A 350 3.24 -6.79 -23.38
N ILE A 351 4.09 -7.40 -22.55
CA ILE A 351 4.06 -7.31 -21.09
C ILE A 351 5.47 -7.25 -20.51
N THR A 352 5.57 -6.80 -19.26
CA THR A 352 6.68 -7.11 -18.37
C THR A 352 6.23 -8.26 -17.46
N TRP A 353 6.86 -9.42 -17.62
CA TRP A 353 6.65 -10.59 -16.78
C TRP A 353 7.67 -10.62 -15.65
N ILE A 354 7.18 -10.80 -14.42
CA ILE A 354 8.00 -10.88 -13.21
C ILE A 354 7.73 -12.21 -12.53
N ASP A 355 8.72 -13.09 -12.52
CA ASP A 355 8.67 -14.28 -11.68
C ASP A 355 8.83 -13.87 -10.21
N ASN A 356 7.81 -14.10 -9.41
CA ASN A 356 7.74 -13.75 -8.00
C ASN A 356 7.98 -14.97 -7.10
N THR A 357 8.34 -16.13 -7.66
CA THR A 357 8.54 -17.37 -6.90
C THR A 357 9.63 -17.17 -5.84
N GLY A 358 9.32 -17.54 -4.59
CA GLY A 358 10.17 -17.29 -3.41
C GLY A 358 10.57 -18.58 -2.69
N ASN A 359 11.26 -18.44 -1.55
CA ASN A 359 11.75 -19.58 -0.76
C ASN A 359 10.66 -20.25 0.11
N HIS A 360 9.39 -19.85 -0.04
CA HIS A 360 8.21 -20.40 0.63
C HIS A 360 8.31 -20.52 2.17
N ALA A 361 8.89 -19.54 2.86
CA ALA A 361 8.77 -19.52 4.31
C ALA A 361 7.28 -19.39 4.73
N PRO A 362 6.86 -20.01 5.85
CA PRO A 362 5.48 -19.95 6.31
C PRO A 362 4.98 -18.50 6.48
N GLY A 363 3.71 -18.24 6.17
CA GLY A 363 3.05 -16.95 6.39
C GLY A 363 3.33 -15.86 5.35
N ILE A 364 4.08 -16.13 4.28
CA ILE A 364 4.30 -15.14 3.21
C ILE A 364 3.03 -14.96 2.39
N ASN A 365 2.58 -13.71 2.26
CA ASN A 365 1.59 -13.29 1.28
C ASN A 365 2.27 -12.90 -0.04
N MET A 366 2.18 -13.77 -1.05
CA MET A 366 2.86 -13.55 -2.34
C MET A 366 2.34 -12.33 -3.10
N GLN A 367 1.08 -11.97 -2.90
CA GLN A 367 0.48 -10.79 -3.50
C GLN A 367 1.06 -9.51 -2.88
N PHE A 368 1.23 -9.47 -1.56
CA PHE A 368 1.91 -8.37 -0.88
C PHE A 368 3.38 -8.27 -1.31
N LYS A 369 4.09 -9.41 -1.42
CA LYS A 369 5.46 -9.42 -1.96
C LYS A 369 5.51 -8.74 -3.34
N ALA A 370 4.61 -9.10 -4.25
CA ALA A 370 4.55 -8.54 -5.60
C ALA A 370 4.30 -7.02 -5.59
N TYR A 371 3.27 -6.57 -4.89
CA TYR A 371 2.88 -5.15 -4.87
C TYR A 371 3.94 -4.28 -4.19
N ASN A 372 4.46 -4.74 -3.06
CA ASN A 372 5.48 -4.01 -2.31
C ASN A 372 6.81 -3.98 -3.06
N HIS A 373 7.19 -5.06 -3.74
CA HIS A 373 8.37 -5.06 -4.61
C HIS A 373 8.19 -4.07 -5.77
N ALA A 374 7.01 -4.06 -6.41
CA ALA A 374 6.72 -3.12 -7.48
C ALA A 374 6.82 -1.66 -7.01
N LEU A 375 6.24 -1.34 -5.85
CA LEU A 375 6.10 0.02 -5.36
C LEU A 375 7.30 0.55 -4.57
N THR A 376 8.24 -0.31 -4.15
CA THR A 376 9.47 0.13 -3.45
C THR A 376 10.74 -0.10 -4.26
N THR A 377 10.86 -1.21 -4.99
CA THR A 377 12.12 -1.65 -5.62
C THR A 377 12.11 -1.51 -7.13
N LEU A 378 11.00 -1.84 -7.80
CA LEU A 378 10.95 -1.82 -9.26
C LEU A 378 10.91 -0.37 -9.77
N SER A 379 12.02 0.12 -10.32
CA SER A 379 12.10 1.49 -10.84
C SER A 379 11.35 1.68 -12.15
N GLU A 380 11.22 0.61 -12.95
CA GLU A 380 10.57 0.63 -14.26
C GLU A 380 9.08 1.03 -14.19
N ILE A 381 8.37 0.68 -13.12
CA ILE A 381 6.97 1.06 -12.94
C ILE A 381 6.81 2.59 -12.77
N LEU A 382 7.85 3.30 -12.34
CA LEU A 382 7.84 4.76 -12.20
C LEU A 382 7.86 5.49 -13.55
N ASP A 383 8.06 4.79 -14.68
CA ASP A 383 7.86 5.40 -15.99
C ASP A 383 6.39 5.77 -16.23
N TYR A 384 5.48 5.16 -15.48
CA TYR A 384 4.05 5.33 -15.61
C TYR A 384 3.55 6.28 -14.54
N ARG A 385 2.86 7.34 -14.98
CA ARG A 385 2.27 8.33 -14.08
C ARG A 385 1.24 7.71 -13.14
N TRP A 386 0.43 6.79 -13.67
CA TRP A 386 -0.62 6.07 -12.96
C TRP A 386 -0.34 4.57 -12.97
N CYS A 387 -0.74 3.90 -11.89
CA CYS A 387 -0.75 2.47 -11.76
C CYS A 387 -2.13 2.03 -11.26
N ALA A 388 -2.58 0.86 -11.68
CA ALA A 388 -3.77 0.22 -11.13
C ALA A 388 -3.45 -1.22 -10.76
N VAL A 389 -3.83 -1.63 -9.55
CA VAL A 389 -3.81 -3.04 -9.16
C VAL A 389 -5.13 -3.68 -9.59
N VAL A 390 -5.06 -4.68 -10.47
CA VAL A 390 -6.23 -5.33 -11.05
C VAL A 390 -5.98 -6.84 -11.12
N ASP A 391 -6.91 -7.63 -10.60
CA ASP A 391 -6.79 -9.09 -10.62
C ASP A 391 -7.14 -9.64 -12.01
N ILE A 392 -6.70 -10.87 -12.34
CA ILE A 392 -6.88 -11.42 -13.69
C ILE A 392 -8.36 -11.76 -13.97
N ASP A 393 -9.18 -11.97 -12.93
CA ASP A 393 -10.62 -12.15 -13.04
C ASP A 393 -11.41 -10.83 -13.04
N GLU A 394 -10.72 -9.69 -13.14
CA GLU A 394 -11.31 -8.35 -13.16
C GLU A 394 -10.98 -7.57 -14.43
N ALA A 395 -11.95 -6.80 -14.92
CA ALA A 395 -11.77 -5.97 -16.12
C ALA A 395 -12.26 -4.54 -15.88
N ILE A 396 -11.37 -3.54 -16.01
CA ILE A 396 -11.77 -2.13 -15.95
C ILE A 396 -12.65 -1.81 -17.16
N LEU A 397 -13.80 -1.17 -16.94
CA LEU A 397 -14.75 -0.86 -18.00
C LEU A 397 -15.18 0.62 -17.95
N PRO A 398 -14.57 1.48 -18.78
CA PRO A 398 -15.03 2.86 -18.95
C PRO A 398 -16.39 2.91 -19.64
N SER A 399 -17.28 3.76 -19.14
CA SER A 399 -18.63 3.90 -19.67
C SER A 399 -18.66 4.48 -21.10
N LYS A 400 -19.81 4.35 -21.77
CA LYS A 400 -20.05 4.97 -23.08
C LYS A 400 -19.89 6.49 -23.05
N ASN A 401 -20.23 7.12 -21.91
CA ASN A 401 -20.18 8.58 -21.74
C ASN A 401 -18.75 9.14 -21.76
N VAL A 402 -17.75 8.30 -21.45
CA VAL A 402 -16.32 8.62 -21.58
C VAL A 402 -15.69 7.96 -22.81
N GLY A 403 -16.51 7.60 -23.81
CA GLY A 403 -16.04 7.05 -25.08
C GLY A 403 -15.51 5.61 -25.01
N ASN A 404 -15.83 4.86 -23.95
CA ASN A 404 -15.26 3.53 -23.67
C ASN A 404 -13.72 3.52 -23.59
N SER A 405 -13.11 4.64 -23.22
CA SER A 405 -11.67 4.77 -23.06
C SER A 405 -11.33 5.23 -21.65
N ILE A 406 -10.21 4.76 -21.12
CA ILE A 406 -9.70 5.22 -19.83
C ILE A 406 -9.08 6.62 -19.92
N ALA A 407 -8.65 7.06 -21.11
CA ALA A 407 -7.88 8.29 -21.27
C ALA A 407 -8.65 9.57 -20.80
N PRO A 408 -9.94 9.77 -21.13
CA PRO A 408 -10.69 10.92 -20.61
C PRO A 408 -10.85 10.90 -19.09
N VAL A 409 -10.96 9.71 -18.50
CA VAL A 409 -11.02 9.53 -17.04
C VAL A 409 -9.71 9.98 -16.41
N ILE A 410 -8.57 9.47 -16.90
CA ILE A 410 -7.25 9.82 -16.39
C ILE A 410 -6.99 11.31 -16.51
N ALA A 411 -7.29 11.91 -17.66
CA ALA A 411 -7.12 13.35 -17.88
C ALA A 411 -7.94 14.19 -16.87
N ALA A 412 -9.19 13.81 -16.61
CA ALA A 412 -10.05 14.52 -15.67
C ALA A 412 -9.56 14.42 -14.22
N ARG A 413 -9.10 13.22 -13.79
CA ARG A 413 -8.56 13.01 -12.44
C ARG A 413 -7.23 13.73 -12.26
N ASP A 414 -6.37 13.70 -13.27
CA ASP A 414 -5.09 14.41 -13.29
C ASP A 414 -5.31 15.93 -13.15
N ALA A 415 -6.24 16.50 -13.90
CA ALA A 415 -6.61 17.92 -13.81
C ALA A 415 -7.19 18.31 -12.43
N GLN A 416 -7.85 17.39 -11.72
CA GLN A 416 -8.32 17.64 -10.34
C GLN A 416 -7.18 17.63 -9.32
N GLY A 417 -5.99 17.12 -9.67
CA GLY A 417 -4.85 17.05 -8.76
C GLY A 417 -5.04 16.03 -7.63
N VAL A 418 -5.74 14.92 -7.91
CA VAL A 418 -5.86 13.79 -6.98
C VAL A 418 -4.65 12.87 -7.06
N ASP A 419 -4.42 12.11 -6.00
CA ASP A 419 -3.33 11.14 -5.91
C ASP A 419 -3.82 9.72 -6.19
N CYS A 420 -5.08 9.43 -5.87
CA CYS A 420 -5.71 8.14 -6.10
C CYS A 420 -7.21 8.32 -6.40
N PHE A 421 -7.76 7.46 -7.25
CA PHE A 421 -9.20 7.39 -7.47
C PHE A 421 -9.71 5.96 -7.65
N SER A 422 -10.93 5.72 -7.19
CA SER A 422 -11.50 4.37 -7.06
C SER A 422 -12.62 4.06 -8.06
N LEU A 423 -12.74 2.77 -8.38
CA LEU A 423 -13.73 2.20 -9.28
C LEU A 423 -14.47 1.09 -8.53
N SER A 424 -15.78 1.24 -8.36
CA SER A 424 -16.62 0.21 -7.73
C SER A 424 -16.73 -1.04 -8.59
N TRP A 425 -16.94 -2.18 -7.94
CA TRP A 425 -17.19 -3.45 -8.58
C TRP A 425 -18.59 -3.54 -9.21
N ARG A 426 -18.66 -4.37 -10.26
CA ARG A 426 -19.85 -4.99 -10.83
C ARG A 426 -19.59 -6.48 -10.85
N VAL A 427 -20.32 -7.24 -10.03
CA VAL A 427 -20.16 -8.70 -9.95
C VAL A 427 -20.91 -9.35 -11.10
N TYR A 428 -20.25 -10.26 -11.82
CA TYR A 428 -20.82 -10.98 -12.94
C TYR A 428 -21.18 -12.41 -12.57
N TYR A 429 -22.37 -12.85 -12.99
CA TYR A 429 -22.98 -14.12 -12.62
C TYR A 429 -22.84 -15.18 -13.73
N PRO A 430 -22.87 -16.49 -13.37
CA PRO A 430 -22.58 -17.60 -14.27
C PRO A 430 -23.47 -17.70 -15.51
N ASN A 431 -24.69 -17.16 -15.46
CA ASN A 431 -25.66 -17.25 -16.56
C ASN A 431 -25.89 -18.69 -17.04
N GLY A 432 -25.77 -19.67 -16.13
CA GLY A 432 -26.06 -21.09 -16.39
C GLY A 432 -24.95 -21.85 -17.10
N HIS A 433 -23.78 -21.23 -17.30
CA HIS A 433 -22.65 -21.90 -17.94
C HIS A 433 -22.03 -22.96 -16.99
N LEU A 434 -21.98 -24.20 -17.43
CA LEU A 434 -21.39 -25.31 -16.65
C LEU A 434 -19.91 -25.50 -16.99
N THR A 435 -19.57 -25.53 -18.28
CA THR A 435 -18.20 -25.78 -18.75
C THR A 435 -17.47 -24.49 -19.15
N TRP A 436 -16.14 -24.57 -19.16
CA TRP A 436 -15.33 -23.52 -19.78
C TRP A 436 -15.46 -23.57 -21.31
N GLU A 437 -15.65 -22.40 -21.90
CA GLU A 437 -15.64 -22.21 -23.35
C GLU A 437 -14.64 -21.10 -23.68
N ASN A 438 -13.93 -21.25 -24.80
CA ASN A 438 -12.99 -20.24 -25.31
C ASN A 438 -13.73 -19.08 -26.00
N GLU A 439 -14.72 -18.52 -25.32
CA GLU A 439 -15.51 -17.35 -25.72
C GLU A 439 -15.34 -16.25 -24.66
N LEU A 440 -15.64 -15.00 -25.05
CA LEU A 440 -15.38 -13.86 -24.17
C LEU A 440 -16.25 -13.90 -22.91
N SER A 441 -15.63 -13.56 -21.77
CA SER A 441 -16.29 -13.43 -20.48
C SER A 441 -17.49 -12.46 -20.55
N ALA A 442 -17.33 -11.40 -21.34
CA ALA A 442 -18.36 -10.39 -21.57
C ALA A 442 -19.60 -10.90 -22.33
N GLU A 443 -19.53 -12.04 -23.02
CA GLU A 443 -20.66 -12.63 -23.77
C GLU A 443 -21.27 -13.82 -23.02
N ARG A 444 -20.48 -14.48 -22.18
CA ARG A 444 -20.91 -15.63 -21.37
C ARG A 444 -21.62 -15.19 -20.08
N PHE A 445 -21.06 -14.21 -19.37
CA PHE A 445 -21.52 -13.84 -18.02
C PHE A 445 -22.33 -12.55 -18.02
N VAL A 446 -23.24 -12.42 -17.06
CA VAL A 446 -24.21 -11.30 -16.99
C VAL A 446 -23.97 -10.45 -15.76
N GLU A 447 -24.23 -9.14 -15.85
CA GLU A 447 -24.09 -8.24 -14.70
C GLU A 447 -25.14 -8.58 -13.63
N GLY A 448 -24.70 -8.86 -12.41
CA GLY A 448 -25.55 -9.19 -11.26
C GLY A 448 -25.62 -8.05 -10.26
N GLU A 449 -24.59 -7.91 -9.42
CA GLU A 449 -24.59 -6.98 -8.28
C GLU A 449 -23.70 -5.74 -8.54
N LYS A 450 -24.17 -4.57 -8.10
CA LYS A 450 -23.34 -3.37 -7.95
C LYS A 450 -22.73 -3.33 -6.54
N HIS A 451 -21.54 -3.88 -6.41
CA HIS A 451 -20.89 -4.07 -5.11
C HIS A 451 -20.09 -2.81 -4.70
N PRO A 452 -20.13 -2.39 -3.42
CA PRO A 452 -19.45 -1.17 -2.97
C PRO A 452 -17.93 -1.26 -2.97
N LEU A 453 -17.36 -2.47 -2.86
CA LEU A 453 -15.91 -2.69 -2.89
C LEU A 453 -15.27 -2.15 -4.17
N VAL A 454 -14.05 -1.64 -4.06
CA VAL A 454 -13.39 -0.91 -5.15
C VAL A 454 -12.05 -1.52 -5.55
N LYS A 455 -11.60 -1.14 -6.76
CA LYS A 455 -10.17 -1.06 -7.10
C LYS A 455 -9.76 0.39 -7.26
N SER A 456 -8.46 0.63 -7.26
CA SER A 456 -7.90 1.98 -7.28
C SER A 456 -6.88 2.18 -8.39
N ILE A 457 -6.91 3.37 -8.99
CA ILE A 457 -5.88 3.89 -9.89
C ILE A 457 -5.18 5.04 -9.18
N PHE A 458 -3.85 5.00 -9.10
CA PHE A 458 -3.08 5.89 -8.23
C PHE A 458 -1.78 6.36 -8.87
N ARG A 459 -1.28 7.52 -8.42
CA ARG A 459 -0.01 8.08 -8.90
C ARG A 459 1.15 7.21 -8.45
N THR A 460 1.79 6.50 -9.37
CA THR A 460 2.73 5.43 -9.05
C THR A 460 3.85 5.85 -8.09
N GLY A 461 4.42 7.04 -8.27
CA GLY A 461 5.52 7.54 -7.44
C GLY A 461 5.14 8.00 -6.03
N LEU A 462 3.83 8.11 -5.71
CA LEU A 462 3.34 8.64 -4.43
C LEU A 462 2.96 7.54 -3.42
N PHE A 463 2.97 6.28 -3.82
CA PHE A 463 2.58 5.15 -2.98
C PHE A 463 3.72 4.14 -2.92
N ASN A 464 4.02 3.67 -1.72
CA ASN A 464 5.09 2.72 -1.43
C ASN A 464 4.56 1.36 -0.94
N TYR A 465 3.23 1.20 -0.96
CA TYR A 465 2.52 0.00 -0.53
C TYR A 465 1.17 -0.10 -1.25
N SER A 466 0.67 -1.31 -1.46
CA SER A 466 -0.70 -1.51 -1.91
C SER A 466 -1.29 -2.83 -1.44
N TYR A 467 -2.58 -2.82 -1.13
CA TYR A 467 -3.41 -4.02 -1.16
C TYR A 467 -3.99 -4.23 -2.55
N ALA A 468 -4.82 -5.26 -2.66
CA ALA A 468 -5.64 -5.50 -3.83
C ALA A 468 -6.58 -4.31 -4.15
N HIS A 469 -7.12 -3.61 -3.14
CA HIS A 469 -8.21 -2.63 -3.34
C HIS A 469 -7.77 -1.17 -3.28
N HIS A 470 -6.81 -0.84 -2.42
CA HIS A 470 -6.30 0.52 -2.26
C HIS A 470 -4.78 0.54 -2.00
N PRO A 471 -4.09 1.56 -2.50
CA PRO A 471 -2.69 1.82 -2.16
C PRO A 471 -2.58 2.53 -0.81
N GLU A 472 -1.45 2.39 -0.12
CA GLU A 472 -1.13 3.20 1.07
C GLU A 472 0.15 4.02 0.84
N CYS A 473 0.22 5.16 1.50
CA CYS A 473 1.45 5.92 1.67
C CYS A 473 1.72 6.04 3.17
N SER A 474 2.87 5.53 3.60
CA SER A 474 3.16 5.41 5.04
C SER A 474 3.65 6.69 5.71
N TYR A 475 3.94 7.74 4.94
CA TYR A 475 4.65 8.93 5.43
C TYR A 475 4.01 10.29 5.06
N THR A 476 2.97 10.32 4.23
CA THR A 476 2.25 11.57 3.96
C THR A 476 0.82 11.31 3.52
N ASN A 477 -0.05 12.28 3.73
CA ASN A 477 -1.45 12.17 3.35
C ASN A 477 -1.62 12.25 1.82
N ARG A 478 -2.61 11.50 1.33
CA ARG A 478 -2.94 11.42 -0.10
C ARG A 478 -4.40 11.81 -0.34
N LYS A 479 -4.67 12.38 -1.51
CA LYS A 479 -6.01 12.81 -1.93
C LYS A 479 -6.70 11.68 -2.70
N TYR A 480 -7.77 11.15 -2.11
CA TYR A 480 -8.58 10.08 -2.69
C TYR A 480 -9.93 10.62 -3.20
N THR A 481 -10.36 10.12 -4.36
CA THR A 481 -11.69 10.39 -4.93
C THR A 481 -12.30 9.11 -5.52
N THR A 482 -13.58 9.13 -5.86
CA THR A 482 -14.11 8.14 -6.82
C THR A 482 -13.72 8.55 -8.24
N VAL A 483 -13.83 7.61 -9.18
CA VAL A 483 -13.61 7.87 -10.62
C VAL A 483 -14.56 8.94 -11.19
N ASP A 484 -15.72 9.14 -10.55
CA ASP A 484 -16.67 10.21 -10.90
C ASP A 484 -16.24 11.59 -10.35
N GLY A 485 -15.20 11.63 -9.52
CA GLY A 485 -14.58 12.83 -8.96
C GLY A 485 -15.11 13.31 -7.63
N ASN A 486 -15.91 12.49 -6.94
CA ASN A 486 -16.36 12.78 -5.59
C ASN A 486 -15.24 12.47 -4.60
N TYR A 487 -14.90 13.42 -3.73
CA TYR A 487 -14.03 13.14 -2.60
C TYR A 487 -14.71 12.17 -1.65
N TYR A 488 -13.93 11.26 -1.06
CA TYR A 488 -14.40 10.47 0.05
C TYR A 488 -14.76 11.42 1.21
N PRO A 489 -15.96 11.33 1.78
CA PRO A 489 -16.33 12.18 2.90
C PRO A 489 -15.45 11.87 4.11
N GLN A 490 -14.98 12.91 4.79
CA GLN A 490 -14.39 12.77 6.13
C GLN A 490 -15.55 12.48 7.10
N SER A 491 -15.71 11.26 7.61
CA SER A 491 -16.83 10.95 8.51
C SER A 491 -16.37 10.71 9.95
N THR A 492 -17.11 11.27 10.90
CA THR A 492 -16.89 11.13 12.35
C THR A 492 -17.49 9.84 12.94
N THR A 493 -18.07 8.95 12.11
CA THR A 493 -18.74 7.72 12.55
C THR A 493 -18.60 6.65 11.44
N PHE A 494 -17.57 5.81 11.53
CA PHE A 494 -17.34 4.59 10.73
C PHE A 494 -17.81 4.65 9.25
N SER A 495 -17.13 5.43 8.40
CA SER A 495 -17.23 5.28 6.93
C SER A 495 -15.97 5.69 6.15
N ASP A 496 -14.80 5.60 6.79
CA ASP A 496 -13.51 5.97 6.19
C ASP A 496 -12.77 4.77 5.55
N ASP A 497 -13.44 3.61 5.42
CA ASP A 497 -12.82 2.45 4.78
C ASP A 497 -12.71 2.68 3.26
N LEU A 498 -11.49 3.02 2.83
CA LEU A 498 -11.12 3.29 1.43
C LEU A 498 -11.37 2.08 0.51
N ASN A 499 -11.60 0.88 1.06
CA ASN A 499 -11.99 -0.29 0.30
C ASN A 499 -13.40 -0.17 -0.30
N PHE A 500 -14.25 0.73 0.20
CA PHE A 500 -15.66 0.82 -0.18
C PHE A 500 -16.05 2.19 -0.73
N SER A 501 -16.72 2.19 -1.86
CA SER A 501 -17.44 3.35 -2.39
C SER A 501 -18.83 3.45 -1.75
N GLN A 502 -19.24 4.67 -1.41
CA GLN A 502 -20.60 4.90 -0.87
C GLN A 502 -21.69 4.72 -1.92
N LYS A 503 -21.36 4.96 -3.19
CA LYS A 503 -22.26 4.83 -4.33
C LYS A 503 -21.53 4.13 -5.47
N PRO A 504 -22.24 3.26 -6.23
CA PRO A 504 -21.70 2.66 -7.43
C PRO A 504 -21.18 3.72 -8.41
N THR A 505 -19.93 3.58 -8.83
CA THR A 505 -19.27 4.50 -9.76
C THR A 505 -19.83 4.40 -11.18
N GLN A 506 -19.84 5.50 -11.94
CA GLN A 506 -20.53 5.57 -13.23
C GLN A 506 -19.60 5.82 -14.42
N TRP A 507 -18.56 6.62 -14.27
CA TRP A 507 -17.61 6.96 -15.34
C TRP A 507 -16.83 5.73 -15.80
N ALA A 508 -16.41 4.91 -14.84
CA ALA A 508 -15.87 3.57 -15.04
C ALA A 508 -16.17 2.69 -13.81
N TYR A 509 -16.06 1.38 -13.99
CA TYR A 509 -16.23 0.39 -12.93
C TYR A 509 -15.39 -0.85 -13.28
N VAL A 510 -15.30 -1.80 -12.36
CA VAL A 510 -14.59 -3.06 -12.56
C VAL A 510 -15.60 -4.18 -12.73
N CYS A 511 -15.60 -4.85 -13.88
CA CYS A 511 -16.33 -6.10 -14.07
C CYS A 511 -15.56 -7.22 -13.36
N HIS A 512 -16.11 -7.76 -12.28
CA HIS A 512 -15.50 -8.83 -11.50
C HIS A 512 -16.15 -10.16 -11.86
N TYR A 513 -15.43 -10.97 -12.64
CA TYR A 513 -15.84 -12.30 -13.09
C TYR A 513 -15.39 -13.35 -12.06
N HIS A 514 -15.84 -13.17 -10.81
CA HIS A 514 -15.47 -14.04 -9.69
C HIS A 514 -16.05 -15.46 -9.83
N LEU A 515 -17.29 -15.55 -10.33
CA LEU A 515 -18.09 -16.78 -10.32
C LEU A 515 -17.87 -17.62 -11.58
N ARG A 516 -17.95 -17.00 -12.76
CA ARG A 516 -17.79 -17.67 -14.08
C ARG A 516 -18.63 -18.95 -14.21
N SER A 517 -18.27 -19.89 -15.09
CA SER A 517 -18.94 -21.19 -15.16
C SER A 517 -18.67 -22.05 -13.94
N PHE A 518 -19.46 -23.12 -13.77
CA PHE A 518 -19.26 -24.07 -12.67
C PHE A 518 -17.85 -24.67 -12.64
N GLU A 519 -17.31 -25.09 -13.79
CA GLU A 519 -15.96 -25.64 -13.92
C GLU A 519 -14.87 -24.59 -13.58
N GLU A 520 -15.05 -23.36 -14.04
CA GLU A 520 -14.13 -22.24 -13.76
C GLU A 520 -14.15 -21.84 -12.28
N TYR A 521 -15.32 -21.90 -11.64
CA TYR A 521 -15.47 -21.62 -10.22
C TYR A 521 -14.71 -22.64 -9.37
N VAL A 522 -14.90 -23.93 -9.66
CA VAL A 522 -14.14 -25.01 -9.00
C VAL A 522 -12.63 -24.83 -9.22
N TRP A 523 -12.20 -24.54 -10.46
CA TRP A 523 -10.80 -24.29 -10.79
C TRP A 523 -10.18 -23.18 -9.94
N LYS A 524 -10.91 -22.07 -9.74
CA LYS A 524 -10.46 -20.94 -8.93
C LYS A 524 -10.10 -21.37 -7.50
N PHE A 525 -10.92 -22.20 -6.89
CA PHE A 525 -10.69 -22.68 -5.53
C PHE A 525 -9.61 -23.76 -5.45
N SER A 526 -9.25 -24.41 -6.56
CA SER A 526 -8.23 -25.45 -6.59
C SER A 526 -6.80 -24.96 -6.73
N ARG A 527 -6.59 -23.77 -7.32
CA ARG A 527 -5.25 -23.24 -7.60
C ARG A 527 -4.56 -22.56 -6.42
N GLY A 528 -5.28 -22.34 -5.32
CA GLY A 528 -4.81 -21.65 -4.11
C GLY A 528 -5.32 -20.21 -4.03
N GLU A 529 -5.43 -19.70 -2.80
CA GLU A 529 -5.92 -18.34 -2.50
C GLU A 529 -4.89 -17.59 -1.66
N ASN A 530 -5.04 -16.27 -1.60
CA ASN A 530 -4.22 -15.44 -0.72
C ASN A 530 -4.79 -15.41 0.71
N ASP A 531 -4.78 -16.54 1.38
CA ASP A 531 -5.39 -16.75 2.71
C ASP A 531 -4.38 -16.59 3.88
N GLY A 532 -3.13 -16.24 3.59
CA GLY A 532 -2.07 -16.12 4.60
C GLY A 532 -1.49 -17.45 5.09
N HIS A 533 -1.93 -18.59 4.57
CA HIS A 533 -1.39 -19.91 4.91
C HIS A 533 -0.19 -20.34 4.03
N GLY A 534 0.32 -19.42 3.21
CA GLY A 534 1.46 -19.62 2.33
C GLY A 534 1.09 -20.20 0.96
N VAL A 535 2.10 -20.63 0.21
CA VAL A 535 1.93 -21.12 -1.17
C VAL A 535 1.52 -22.59 -1.17
N VAL A 536 0.35 -22.89 -1.73
CA VAL A 536 -0.11 -24.28 -1.96
C VAL A 536 0.73 -24.95 -3.05
N LYS A 537 1.50 -25.98 -2.69
CA LYS A 537 2.29 -26.73 -3.69
C LYS A 537 1.47 -27.80 -4.41
N ASN A 538 0.62 -28.52 -3.67
CA ASN A 538 -0.25 -29.57 -4.20
C ASN A 538 -1.67 -29.03 -4.37
N LYS A 539 -2.02 -28.68 -5.60
CA LYS A 539 -3.33 -28.11 -5.96
C LYS A 539 -4.42 -29.17 -5.86
N HIS A 540 -5.51 -28.81 -5.18
CA HIS A 540 -6.71 -29.61 -4.92
C HIS A 540 -7.84 -28.66 -4.57
N PHE A 541 -9.08 -29.08 -4.78
CA PHE A 541 -10.23 -28.23 -4.44
C PHE A 541 -10.27 -27.95 -2.93
N ARG A 542 -10.31 -26.66 -2.55
CA ARG A 542 -10.33 -26.21 -1.15
C ARG A 542 -11.13 -24.93 -0.98
N TYR A 543 -11.66 -24.71 0.21
CA TYR A 543 -12.42 -23.51 0.53
C TYR A 543 -12.37 -23.21 2.03
N ASN A 544 -12.45 -21.93 2.38
CA ASN A 544 -12.40 -21.47 3.76
C ASN A 544 -13.79 -21.47 4.43
N SER A 545 -14.84 -21.20 3.67
CA SER A 545 -16.21 -21.09 4.16
C SER A 545 -17.21 -21.80 3.24
N PRO A 546 -18.15 -22.60 3.77
CA PRO A 546 -19.25 -23.19 3.01
C PRO A 546 -20.10 -22.17 2.23
N ALA A 547 -20.06 -20.89 2.62
CA ALA A 547 -20.78 -19.81 1.96
C ALA A 547 -20.48 -19.69 0.46
N ILE A 548 -19.32 -20.16 0.00
CA ILE A 548 -18.95 -20.14 -1.42
C ILE A 548 -19.90 -21.01 -2.27
N PHE A 549 -20.42 -22.11 -1.71
CA PHE A 549 -21.33 -22.98 -2.43
C PHE A 549 -22.70 -22.32 -2.56
N ASN A 550 -23.19 -21.76 -1.46
CA ASN A 550 -24.47 -21.05 -1.41
C ASN A 550 -24.48 -19.86 -2.37
N LEU A 551 -23.40 -19.06 -2.36
CA LEU A 551 -23.25 -17.94 -3.29
C LEU A 551 -23.36 -18.39 -4.75
N PHE A 552 -22.66 -19.46 -5.11
CA PHE A 552 -22.65 -19.94 -6.48
C PHE A 552 -23.99 -20.55 -6.88
N THR A 553 -24.56 -21.45 -6.07
CA THR A 553 -25.84 -22.11 -6.40
C THR A 553 -27.00 -21.12 -6.50
N GLN A 554 -27.03 -20.08 -5.66
CA GLN A 554 -28.06 -19.04 -5.70
C GLN A 554 -27.95 -18.11 -6.91
N THR A 555 -26.75 -17.92 -7.46
CA THR A 555 -26.50 -17.00 -8.58
C THR A 555 -26.43 -17.70 -9.93
N PHE A 556 -26.26 -19.02 -9.95
CA PHE A 556 -26.03 -19.81 -11.16
C PHE A 556 -27.10 -19.62 -12.24
N ASP A 557 -28.37 -19.67 -11.85
CA ASP A 557 -29.51 -19.59 -12.78
C ASP A 557 -30.00 -18.16 -13.06
N VAL A 558 -29.33 -17.15 -12.50
CA VAL A 558 -29.65 -15.75 -12.82
C VAL A 558 -29.29 -15.49 -14.28
N ARG A 559 -30.28 -15.06 -15.06
CA ARG A 559 -30.15 -14.69 -16.47
C ARG A 559 -30.16 -13.17 -16.61
N GLY A 560 -29.48 -12.64 -17.63
CA GLY A 560 -29.38 -11.21 -17.83
C GLY A 560 -28.66 -10.82 -19.11
N THR A 561 -28.17 -9.58 -19.15
CA THR A 561 -27.33 -9.08 -20.23
C THR A 561 -26.03 -8.53 -19.68
N SER A 562 -25.03 -8.45 -20.54
CA SER A 562 -23.73 -7.91 -20.20
C SER A 562 -23.51 -6.55 -20.86
N GLN A 563 -23.27 -5.52 -20.06
CA GLN A 563 -22.87 -4.22 -20.60
C GLN A 563 -21.49 -4.28 -21.26
N SER A 564 -20.59 -5.17 -20.80
CA SER A 564 -19.23 -5.31 -21.33
C SER A 564 -19.21 -5.88 -22.75
N ALA A 565 -20.29 -6.54 -23.18
CA ALA A 565 -20.42 -7.10 -24.52
C ALA A 565 -20.21 -6.06 -25.65
N ARG A 566 -20.41 -4.77 -25.38
CA ARG A 566 -20.22 -3.70 -26.37
C ARG A 566 -18.79 -3.56 -26.91
N LEU A 567 -17.79 -4.15 -26.25
CA LEU A 567 -16.39 -4.11 -26.68
C LEU A 567 -15.94 -5.40 -27.37
N THR A 568 -16.78 -6.43 -27.45
CA THR A 568 -16.36 -7.79 -27.81
C THR A 568 -15.73 -7.89 -29.19
N GLU A 569 -16.25 -7.19 -30.19
CA GLU A 569 -15.65 -7.19 -31.52
C GLU A 569 -14.19 -6.68 -31.51
N LYS A 570 -13.95 -5.57 -30.80
CA LYS A 570 -12.61 -4.99 -30.64
C LYS A 570 -11.70 -5.90 -29.82
N VAL A 571 -12.23 -6.51 -28.76
CA VAL A 571 -11.47 -7.46 -27.94
C VAL A 571 -11.10 -8.70 -28.74
N ARG A 572 -12.03 -9.29 -29.51
CA ARG A 572 -11.74 -10.41 -30.42
C ARG A 572 -10.67 -10.04 -31.46
N ALA A 573 -10.73 -8.82 -32.02
CA ALA A 573 -9.71 -8.35 -32.95
C ALA A 573 -8.32 -8.26 -32.29
N GLU A 574 -8.25 -7.75 -31.07
CA GLU A 574 -7.00 -7.67 -30.32
C GLU A 574 -6.48 -9.03 -29.86
N ILE A 575 -7.37 -9.96 -29.47
CA ILE A 575 -7.01 -11.37 -29.21
C ILE A 575 -6.40 -12.00 -30.46
N ARG A 576 -7.02 -11.83 -31.65
CA ARG A 576 -6.46 -12.35 -32.90
C ARG A 576 -5.06 -11.78 -33.19
N ARG A 577 -4.84 -10.50 -32.93
CA ARG A 577 -3.52 -9.87 -33.05
C ARG A 577 -2.50 -10.51 -32.10
N LEU A 578 -2.82 -10.62 -30.81
CA LEU A 578 -1.93 -11.21 -29.82
C LEU A 578 -1.66 -12.69 -30.10
N ALA A 579 -2.68 -13.45 -30.49
CA ALA A 579 -2.57 -14.87 -30.81
C ALA A 579 -1.73 -15.14 -32.07
N SER A 580 -1.59 -14.16 -32.97
CA SER A 580 -0.70 -14.24 -34.13
C SER A 580 0.79 -14.06 -33.79
N LEU A 581 1.12 -13.65 -32.57
CA LEU A 581 2.50 -13.50 -32.13
C LEU A 581 3.18 -14.87 -31.97
N PRO A 582 4.48 -14.97 -32.27
CA PRO A 582 5.24 -16.22 -32.11
C PRO A 582 5.05 -16.87 -30.74
N GLY A 583 4.67 -18.15 -30.72
CA GLY A 583 4.51 -18.97 -29.53
C GLY A 583 3.21 -18.78 -28.73
N VAL A 584 2.42 -17.73 -29.00
CA VAL A 584 1.21 -17.43 -28.22
C VAL A 584 0.11 -18.48 -28.43
N MET A 585 -0.21 -18.81 -29.69
CA MET A 585 -1.26 -19.80 -29.99
C MET A 585 -0.96 -21.18 -29.41
N ASP A 586 0.28 -21.66 -29.56
CA ASP A 586 0.71 -22.96 -29.01
C ASP A 586 0.62 -22.98 -27.49
N ALA A 587 1.00 -21.87 -26.84
CA ALA A 587 0.86 -21.74 -25.38
C ALA A 587 -0.61 -21.78 -24.94
N MET A 588 -1.51 -21.09 -25.65
CA MET A 588 -2.95 -21.13 -25.37
C MET A 588 -3.52 -22.56 -25.49
N GLN A 589 -3.13 -23.30 -26.53
CA GLN A 589 -3.56 -24.68 -26.71
C GLN A 589 -3.04 -25.58 -25.57
N ASN A 590 -1.79 -25.37 -25.15
CA ASN A 590 -1.22 -26.10 -24.02
C ASN A 590 -1.96 -25.82 -22.71
N ILE A 591 -2.29 -24.56 -22.45
CA ILE A 591 -3.06 -24.13 -21.29
C ILE A 591 -4.44 -24.77 -21.30
N ALA A 592 -5.17 -24.69 -22.41
CA ALA A 592 -6.50 -25.29 -22.55
C ALA A 592 -6.46 -26.81 -22.29
N PHE A 593 -5.44 -27.51 -22.82
CA PHE A 593 -5.24 -28.93 -22.58
C PHE A 593 -5.02 -29.24 -21.09
N ARG A 594 -4.09 -28.53 -20.43
CA ARG A 594 -3.78 -28.72 -19.00
C ARG A 594 -4.99 -28.39 -18.11
N TYR A 595 -5.65 -27.27 -18.38
CA TYR A 595 -6.87 -26.86 -17.70
C TYR A 595 -7.93 -27.95 -17.82
N SER A 596 -8.23 -28.42 -19.04
CA SER A 596 -9.23 -29.46 -19.25
C SER A 596 -8.89 -30.75 -18.49
N THR A 597 -7.61 -31.14 -18.43
CA THR A 597 -7.23 -32.36 -17.71
C THR A 597 -7.42 -32.20 -16.20
N ALA A 598 -6.95 -31.09 -15.62
CA ALA A 598 -6.93 -30.90 -14.18
C ALA A 598 -8.31 -30.49 -13.59
N SER A 599 -9.05 -29.62 -14.28
CA SER A 599 -10.41 -29.21 -13.87
C SER A 599 -11.36 -30.40 -13.68
N ALA A 600 -11.22 -31.44 -14.51
CA ALA A 600 -12.06 -32.62 -14.40
C ALA A 600 -11.91 -33.32 -13.04
N THR A 601 -10.67 -33.46 -12.57
CA THR A 601 -10.38 -34.01 -11.24
C THR A 601 -10.93 -33.13 -10.13
N PHE A 602 -10.73 -31.81 -10.24
CA PHE A 602 -11.17 -30.88 -9.20
C PHE A 602 -12.69 -30.78 -9.06
N VAL A 603 -13.45 -30.91 -10.15
CA VAL A 603 -14.93 -30.95 -10.07
C VAL A 603 -15.39 -32.17 -9.29
N GLU A 604 -14.77 -33.32 -9.51
CA GLU A 604 -15.05 -34.53 -8.75
C GLU A 604 -14.66 -34.40 -7.27
N GLU A 605 -13.49 -33.82 -6.98
CA GLU A 605 -13.06 -33.50 -5.61
C GLU A 605 -14.08 -32.58 -4.90
N SER A 606 -14.57 -31.55 -5.59
CA SER A 606 -15.53 -30.60 -5.01
C SER A 606 -16.81 -31.27 -4.54
N LEU A 607 -17.29 -32.28 -5.28
CA LEU A 607 -18.46 -33.05 -4.89
C LEU A 607 -18.20 -33.88 -3.62
N GLN A 608 -17.02 -34.49 -3.51
CA GLN A 608 -16.68 -35.23 -2.29
C GLN A 608 -16.57 -34.28 -1.09
N SER A 609 -15.92 -33.13 -1.27
CA SER A 609 -15.75 -32.13 -0.21
C SER A 609 -17.07 -31.57 0.29
N ILE A 610 -18.02 -31.25 -0.60
CA ILE A 610 -19.31 -30.69 -0.19
C ILE A 610 -20.21 -31.72 0.49
N LEU A 611 -20.19 -32.98 0.03
CA LEU A 611 -20.99 -34.05 0.64
C LEU A 611 -20.50 -34.38 2.05
N ALA A 612 -19.19 -34.38 2.26
CA ALA A 612 -18.55 -34.67 3.54
C ALA A 612 -18.69 -33.54 4.57
N ASP A 613 -18.92 -32.29 4.16
CA ASP A 613 -19.01 -31.16 5.10
C ASP A 613 -20.41 -31.03 5.70
N ASN A 614 -20.53 -31.25 7.02
CA ASN A 614 -21.80 -31.14 7.75
C ASN A 614 -22.27 -29.68 7.95
N ARG A 615 -21.44 -28.69 7.64
CA ARG A 615 -21.80 -27.26 7.70
C ARG A 615 -22.59 -26.80 6.49
N VAL A 616 -22.57 -27.55 5.39
CA VAL A 616 -23.33 -27.25 4.17
C VAL A 616 -24.75 -27.81 4.32
N ASP A 617 -25.76 -27.00 4.04
CA ASP A 617 -27.15 -27.41 4.15
C ASP A 617 -27.55 -28.44 3.06
N PRO A 618 -28.58 -29.27 3.31
CA PRO A 618 -28.99 -30.31 2.36
C PRO A 618 -29.38 -29.80 0.97
N ASP A 619 -29.98 -28.61 0.88
CA ASP A 619 -30.44 -28.06 -0.40
C ASP A 619 -29.25 -27.65 -1.27
N THR A 620 -28.26 -27.00 -0.67
CA THR A 620 -27.00 -26.66 -1.35
C THR A 620 -26.25 -27.92 -1.79
N LYS A 621 -26.19 -28.96 -0.95
CA LYS A 621 -25.57 -30.26 -1.34
C LYS A 621 -26.27 -30.86 -2.56
N GLN A 622 -27.60 -30.87 -2.55
CA GLN A 622 -28.38 -31.42 -3.65
C GLN A 622 -28.21 -30.60 -4.93
N ALA A 623 -28.20 -29.26 -4.82
CA ALA A 623 -27.95 -28.36 -5.94
C ALA A 623 -26.56 -28.59 -6.55
N TRP A 624 -25.52 -28.69 -5.72
CA TRP A 624 -24.15 -28.96 -6.20
C TRP A 624 -24.03 -30.33 -6.86
N GLN A 625 -24.66 -31.35 -6.30
CA GLN A 625 -24.70 -32.68 -6.92
C GLN A 625 -25.36 -32.64 -8.30
N ASN A 626 -26.44 -31.88 -8.46
CA ASN A 626 -27.12 -31.67 -9.75
C ASN A 626 -26.24 -30.92 -10.75
N LEU A 627 -25.48 -29.91 -10.29
CA LEU A 627 -24.50 -29.21 -11.12
C LEU A 627 -23.41 -30.16 -11.62
N CYS A 628 -22.82 -30.98 -10.75
CA CYS A 628 -21.83 -32.00 -11.14
C CYS A 628 -22.41 -33.00 -12.15
N LEU A 629 -23.64 -33.48 -11.94
CA LEU A 629 -24.31 -34.39 -12.87
C LEU A 629 -24.53 -33.75 -14.25
N SER A 630 -24.95 -32.48 -14.28
CA SER A 630 -25.19 -31.74 -15.51
C SER A 630 -23.89 -31.44 -16.25
N TRP A 631 -22.87 -31.00 -15.51
CA TRP A 631 -21.52 -30.77 -16.05
C TRP A 631 -20.93 -32.04 -16.67
N ARG A 632 -21.09 -33.22 -16.03
CA ARG A 632 -20.61 -34.49 -16.63
C ARG A 632 -21.27 -34.78 -17.98
N LYS A 633 -22.57 -34.53 -18.10
CA LYS A 633 -23.32 -34.74 -19.35
C LYS A 633 -22.84 -33.78 -20.44
N GLU A 634 -22.74 -32.49 -20.13
CA GLU A 634 -22.27 -31.47 -21.08
C GLU A 634 -20.83 -31.75 -21.53
N ARG A 635 -19.94 -32.03 -20.58
CA ARG A 635 -18.54 -32.32 -20.84
C ARG A 635 -18.33 -33.59 -21.66
N ALA A 636 -19.18 -34.61 -21.49
CA ALA A 636 -19.15 -35.82 -22.31
C ALA A 636 -19.67 -35.58 -23.73
N GLY A 637 -20.58 -34.62 -23.94
CA GLY A 637 -21.05 -34.20 -25.27
C GLY A 637 -20.06 -33.32 -26.04
N ASN A 638 -19.17 -32.61 -25.33
CA ASN A 638 -18.14 -31.75 -25.90
C ASN A 638 -16.82 -32.46 -26.26
N ARG A 639 -16.66 -33.73 -25.84
CA ARG A 639 -15.54 -34.62 -26.20
C ARG A 639 -15.92 -35.48 -27.39
#